data_AF-A0A8H8BTN0-F1
#
_entry.id   AF-A0A8H8BTN0-F1
#
_cell.length_a   1.000
_cell.length_b   1.000
_cell.length_c   1.000
_cell.angle_alpha   90.00
_cell.angle_beta   90.00
_cell.angle_gamma   90.00
#
_symmetry.space_group_name_H-M   'P 1'
#
loop_
_entity.id
_entity.type
_entity.pdbx_description
1 polymer ?
#
loop_
_entity_poly.entity_id
_entity_poly.type
_entity_poly.pdbx_seq_one_letter_code
_entity_poly.pdbx_strand_id
1 'polypeptide(L)'
;MFTTTIFLTLLVSSVAHCSALPKTFLNASPSVQADYSLIERTVFNSQGHHYLVGRELDENGALICGDNLVCADGSCCGANSRCGYGPEICGTGCKNGCDATAMCGKYSADGKTKCGMNLCCGGAGWCGVSPILVFCYWYTSTITDSYVLPQTADAHCKGEVGNECQVGFGSCTQMPPPSCGKGSGTSRGRTIGYYQSWNVRDRACMKIAPKDLKTEAYTHLYFSFASIDPNSFKITPANPADIDMFTEFTALKSSKLQTWIAIGGYDFSDPGPTHTTWSDVCSSAANRAAFISSLIPFMDQYGFQGVDLDWEYPGDPKRGGKKEDTANFVLLLQEMRAAFGTKYGITMAIAPDYWYLRWFDAKAMEPYVDWFGFMAYDLHGPWDSDVMTLGSIVRGQADIREIYNNTMPLWFAGLNPQKLNFGLANYGRGYTLADPTCNTVGCKFIGGSKKSRCTGSDGVMSLTEINQLLVKEQGITPRLNPDSMMMEITWDDQWIGYDDEESFELKRQFADSLCFGGTMYWSIDFNSGAGEGGLEPEVTTDGTCGPQKGQKGGWCGSTDAHCGSGCQSGKCLTDFETSDGTCGALQGDSYCGNWTQGPCCSSSGFCGSSTAHCTILTGDDGTIKGGCQSGCDGNGFPIKQPVNPNPGKWETVQCTEKVITDAAIWPKDRWDGVDTSTALTAAFSYWDSRKGGKLTFAKEISNYFNGPEVNTANGCNSFLECDDTSHPAGYLILNAFVSISNYYNNFYFAIDQAHALVDSTISSVQGTFANVKNSEKALQIMLDVIGLGFGVFAASGWARLKPAPYFQQPGRGIDFDTYKDTLNTLVSNGITIIKDTQVKDKTLSVQNALGTNVALMASGWYKASETILKSLFDGSEDSMKTLTSMIDGGKLQDFTPPTSVEIKDTVIKSMYSFLIPMAWSAGGDGHAPFILDADTDCDTAAKWDDVDHEEILRMKRETAAKSGICLNNRVYYLVSAQGKRNCLETHQGTICNGFDVFSMLPGITTLDGTKWAGINRGHIIEGSMNSWTFNGKKNGLKQNDEKLVSRDNLNSMVDLNIIAPGVFVIPVCSASEAYYNWAAQSLGKANYPCD
;
A
#
# COMPACT_ATOMS: atom_id res chain seq x y z
N MET A 1 -9.02 38.11 8.79
CA MET A 1 -7.58 38.06 9.12
C MET A 1 -7.26 36.66 9.63
N PHE A 2 -6.53 35.86 8.86
CA PHE A 2 -5.65 34.79 9.35
C PHE A 2 -4.80 34.25 8.19
N THR A 3 -3.93 35.13 7.67
CA THR A 3 -2.91 34.82 6.66
C THR A 3 -1.60 34.48 7.36
N THR A 4 -1.51 33.35 8.09
CA THR A 4 -0.28 32.99 8.83
C THR A 4 -0.02 31.49 9.07
N THR A 5 -0.43 30.58 8.17
CA THR A 5 -0.11 29.13 8.32
C THR A 5 0.39 28.44 7.04
N ILE A 6 0.58 29.18 5.94
CA ILE A 6 1.03 28.62 4.64
C ILE A 6 2.54 28.86 4.36
N PHE A 7 3.23 29.67 5.19
CA PHE A 7 4.58 30.16 4.87
C PHE A 7 5.76 29.39 5.49
N LEU A 8 5.56 28.23 6.13
CA LEU A 8 6.65 27.40 6.66
C LEU A 8 6.82 26.02 5.99
N THR A 9 5.89 25.60 5.13
CA THR A 9 5.91 24.29 4.48
C THR A 9 6.57 24.28 3.10
N LEU A 10 6.95 25.45 2.57
CA LEU A 10 7.52 25.65 1.23
C LEU A 10 9.04 25.93 1.21
N LEU A 11 9.76 25.66 2.31
CA LEU A 11 11.19 25.98 2.45
C LEU A 11 12.09 24.84 2.96
N VAL A 12 11.60 23.60 3.01
CA VAL A 12 12.42 22.41 3.37
C VAL A 12 12.21 21.26 2.38
N SER A 13 12.50 21.52 1.11
CA SER A 13 12.42 20.55 0.00
C SER A 13 13.81 20.18 -0.54
N SER A 14 14.69 19.63 0.32
CA SER A 14 16.02 19.13 -0.09
C SER A 14 16.77 18.24 0.93
N VAL A 15 16.07 17.39 1.72
CA VAL A 15 16.71 16.38 2.58
C VAL A 15 15.95 15.04 2.49
N ALA A 16 16.57 13.94 2.93
CA ALA A 16 16.04 12.57 3.10
C ALA A 16 15.93 11.63 1.87
N HIS A 17 16.81 10.60 1.88
CA HIS A 17 16.60 9.31 1.21
C HIS A 17 16.80 8.08 2.13
N CYS A 18 17.58 8.14 3.23
CA CYS A 18 17.46 7.16 4.34
C CYS A 18 16.76 7.74 5.59
N SER A 19 16.54 9.06 5.66
CA SER A 19 15.56 9.68 6.57
C SER A 19 14.12 9.57 6.04
N ALA A 20 13.92 8.87 4.93
CA ALA A 20 12.61 8.58 4.37
C ALA A 20 12.25 7.12 4.66
N LEU A 21 11.28 6.91 5.58
CA LEU A 21 10.30 5.83 5.36
C LEU A 21 9.77 5.97 3.91
N PRO A 22 9.46 4.87 3.19
CA PRO A 22 9.10 4.91 1.78
C PRO A 22 8.11 6.05 1.47
N LYS A 23 8.44 6.88 0.47
CA LYS A 23 7.77 8.15 0.16
C LYS A 23 6.29 8.01 -0.26
N THR A 24 5.75 6.80 -0.29
CA THR A 24 4.35 6.45 -0.56
C THR A 24 3.37 7.00 0.50
N PHE A 25 3.81 7.23 1.75
CA PHE A 25 2.87 7.49 2.87
C PHE A 25 2.67 8.95 3.32
N LEU A 26 3.32 9.94 2.71
CA LEU A 26 3.44 11.28 3.32
C LEU A 26 2.45 12.37 2.88
N ASN A 27 1.58 12.10 1.90
CA ASN A 27 0.52 13.03 1.46
C ASN A 27 -0.91 12.53 1.74
N ALA A 28 -1.07 11.40 2.44
CA ALA A 28 -2.38 10.92 2.87
C ALA A 28 -2.85 11.66 4.13
N SER A 29 -3.64 12.71 3.92
CA SER A 29 -4.73 13.05 4.85
C SER A 29 -5.59 11.79 5.09
N PRO A 30 -6.16 11.55 6.29
CA PRO A 30 -6.90 10.33 6.63
C PRO A 30 -8.27 10.25 5.94
N SER A 31 -8.23 10.10 4.63
CA SER A 31 -9.36 9.86 3.75
C SER A 31 -8.84 9.12 2.51
N VAL A 32 -8.45 7.85 2.67
CA VAL A 32 -9.11 6.70 2.00
C VAL A 32 -8.34 5.38 2.05
N GLN A 33 -9.09 4.28 2.20
CA GLN A 33 -8.68 2.92 1.87
C GLN A 33 -9.11 2.57 0.43
N ALA A 34 -8.18 2.10 -0.40
CA ALA A 34 -8.50 1.47 -1.68
C ALA A 34 -8.51 -0.06 -1.49
N ASP A 35 -9.63 -0.69 -1.81
CA ASP A 35 -9.85 -2.13 -1.71
C ASP A 35 -9.38 -2.89 -2.95
N TYR A 36 -9.05 -4.18 -2.77
CA TYR A 36 -8.45 -5.04 -3.79
C TYR A 36 -9.48 -5.98 -4.43
N SER A 37 -9.20 -6.43 -5.65
CA SER A 37 -10.09 -7.25 -6.49
C SER A 37 -10.29 -8.70 -6.04
N LEU A 38 -11.34 -9.29 -6.64
CA LEU A 38 -11.61 -10.72 -6.57
C LEU A 38 -10.47 -11.58 -7.12
N ILE A 39 -9.69 -12.10 -6.19
CA ILE A 39 -9.80 -13.56 -5.97
C ILE A 39 -10.41 -13.90 -4.60
N GLU A 40 -10.60 -12.91 -3.73
CA GLU A 40 -11.66 -12.92 -2.73
C GLU A 40 -12.53 -11.70 -2.97
N ARG A 41 -13.86 -11.85 -3.08
CA ARG A 41 -14.76 -10.70 -2.91
C ARG A 41 -14.84 -10.45 -1.41
N THR A 42 -13.72 -10.04 -0.79
CA THR A 42 -13.65 -9.61 0.60
C THR A 42 -12.58 -8.53 0.78
N VAL A 43 -13.04 -7.31 1.07
CA VAL A 43 -12.34 -6.28 1.85
C VAL A 43 -11.80 -6.92 3.13
N PHE A 44 -10.72 -6.38 3.69
CA PHE A 44 -10.39 -6.63 5.09
C PHE A 44 -10.61 -5.37 5.88
N ASN A 45 -11.36 -5.45 6.98
CA ASN A 45 -11.25 -4.39 7.97
C ASN A 45 -9.96 -4.54 8.77
N SER A 46 -9.81 -3.61 9.70
CA SER A 46 -8.70 -3.48 10.60
C SER A 46 -8.29 -4.81 11.31
N GLN A 47 -9.17 -5.79 11.56
CA GLN A 47 -8.76 -7.03 12.26
C GLN A 47 -8.29 -8.20 11.40
N GLY A 48 -8.37 -8.11 10.08
CA GLY A 48 -8.31 -9.31 9.24
C GLY A 48 -9.58 -10.17 9.33
N HIS A 49 -10.68 -9.63 9.85
CA HIS A 49 -12.00 -10.13 9.47
C HIS A 49 -12.27 -9.68 8.02
N HIS A 50 -12.69 -10.62 7.19
CA HIS A 50 -13.20 -10.38 5.86
C HIS A 50 -14.41 -9.41 5.92
N TYR A 51 -14.72 -8.69 4.84
CA TYR A 51 -15.85 -7.77 4.65
C TYR A 51 -16.28 -7.75 3.17
N LEU A 52 -17.58 -7.72 2.85
CA LEU A 52 -18.03 -7.16 1.56
C LEU A 52 -18.37 -5.68 1.81
N VAL A 53 -17.88 -4.74 0.99
CA VAL A 53 -18.00 -3.29 1.27
C VAL A 53 -19.44 -2.95 1.67
N GLY A 54 -19.62 -2.57 2.94
CA GLY A 54 -20.90 -2.09 3.47
C GLY A 54 -21.68 -3.02 4.42
N ARG A 55 -21.31 -4.30 4.65
CA ARG A 55 -22.02 -5.17 5.62
C ARG A 55 -21.11 -6.13 6.44
N GLU A 56 -21.63 -6.52 7.60
CA GLU A 56 -20.96 -7.31 8.64
C GLU A 56 -20.70 -8.76 8.22
N LEU A 57 -19.52 -9.28 8.58
CA LEU A 57 -19.22 -10.72 8.61
C LEU A 57 -18.94 -11.14 10.07
N ASP A 58 -18.95 -12.44 10.35
CA ASP A 58 -18.72 -12.96 11.69
C ASP A 58 -17.25 -13.24 12.04
N GLU A 59 -17.03 -13.68 13.29
CA GLU A 59 -15.72 -14.04 13.88
C GLU A 59 -14.96 -15.16 13.13
N ASN A 60 -15.55 -15.79 12.11
CA ASN A 60 -14.91 -16.80 11.24
C ASN A 60 -14.86 -16.33 9.77
N GLY A 61 -15.13 -15.06 9.49
CA GLY A 61 -15.13 -14.50 8.13
C GLY A 61 -16.37 -14.86 7.28
N ALA A 62 -17.41 -15.46 7.87
CA ALA A 62 -18.63 -15.79 7.13
C ALA A 62 -19.54 -14.57 7.00
N LEU A 63 -20.03 -14.29 5.79
CA LEU A 63 -21.05 -13.28 5.51
C LEU A 63 -22.26 -13.45 6.43
N ILE A 64 -22.70 -12.38 7.10
CA ILE A 64 -23.86 -12.41 8.00
C ILE A 64 -25.15 -12.07 7.24
N CYS A 65 -26.23 -12.75 7.61
CA CYS A 65 -27.57 -12.55 7.08
C CYS A 65 -28.63 -12.65 8.18
N GLY A 66 -29.89 -12.40 7.84
CA GLY A 66 -31.02 -12.54 8.76
C GLY A 66 -32.34 -12.49 8.01
N ASP A 67 -33.47 -12.56 8.72
CA ASP A 67 -34.79 -12.75 8.10
C ASP A 67 -35.14 -11.70 7.03
N ASN A 68 -34.66 -10.46 7.19
CA ASN A 68 -34.80 -9.36 6.22
C ASN A 68 -33.47 -8.91 5.58
N LEU A 69 -32.39 -9.67 5.76
CA LEU A 69 -31.06 -9.38 5.23
C LEU A 69 -30.55 -10.57 4.43
N VAL A 70 -30.52 -10.44 3.11
CA VAL A 70 -29.99 -11.46 2.18
C VAL A 70 -28.47 -11.43 2.14
N CYS A 71 -27.88 -12.57 1.84
CA CYS A 71 -26.44 -12.71 1.64
C CYS A 71 -25.95 -11.86 0.46
N ALA A 72 -24.92 -11.05 0.67
CA ALA A 72 -24.49 -10.03 -0.30
C ALA A 72 -23.82 -10.60 -1.57
N ASP A 73 -23.41 -11.87 -1.50
CA ASP A 73 -22.89 -12.70 -2.59
C ASP A 73 -23.97 -13.52 -3.32
N GLY A 74 -25.23 -13.47 -2.84
CA GLY A 74 -26.34 -14.27 -3.35
C GLY A 74 -26.37 -15.73 -2.87
N SER A 75 -25.59 -16.09 -1.85
CA SER A 75 -25.59 -17.44 -1.25
C SER A 75 -26.76 -17.67 -0.27
N CYS A 76 -26.88 -18.88 0.28
CA CYS A 76 -27.95 -19.25 1.20
C CYS A 76 -27.72 -18.64 2.59
N CYS A 77 -28.76 -18.09 3.20
CA CYS A 77 -28.72 -17.63 4.59
C CYS A 77 -29.10 -18.76 5.56
N GLY A 78 -28.11 -19.36 6.23
CA GLY A 78 -28.30 -20.47 7.17
C GLY A 78 -28.99 -20.10 8.49
N ALA A 79 -29.39 -21.13 9.24
CA ALA A 79 -30.08 -21.00 10.53
C ALA A 79 -29.27 -20.18 11.56
N ASN A 80 -27.94 -20.32 11.51
CA ASN A 80 -26.95 -19.60 12.31
C ASN A 80 -26.69 -18.15 11.84
N SER A 81 -27.48 -17.62 10.90
CA SER A 81 -27.27 -16.29 10.29
C SER A 81 -25.95 -16.15 9.52
N ARG A 82 -25.37 -17.26 9.05
CA ARG A 82 -24.20 -17.28 8.15
C ARG A 82 -24.61 -17.58 6.72
N CYS A 83 -23.89 -16.99 5.79
CA CYS A 83 -24.03 -17.18 4.36
C CYS A 83 -23.08 -18.25 3.82
N GLY A 84 -23.51 -18.96 2.77
CA GLY A 84 -22.71 -19.94 2.07
C GLY A 84 -23.56 -20.95 1.29
N TYR A 85 -22.96 -22.09 0.94
CA TYR A 85 -23.60 -23.10 0.11
C TYR A 85 -23.54 -24.50 0.74
N GLY A 86 -24.28 -25.44 0.13
CA GLY A 86 -24.34 -26.83 0.56
C GLY A 86 -25.43 -27.10 1.60
N PRO A 87 -25.70 -28.39 1.88
CA PRO A 87 -26.88 -28.81 2.64
C PRO A 87 -26.87 -28.37 4.11
N GLU A 88 -25.72 -27.98 4.67
CA GLU A 88 -25.61 -27.50 6.06
C GLU A 88 -26.07 -26.04 6.22
N ILE A 89 -25.98 -25.23 5.15
CA ILE A 89 -26.38 -23.81 5.16
C ILE A 89 -27.70 -23.61 4.41
N CYS A 90 -27.85 -24.21 3.22
CA CYS A 90 -29.05 -24.14 2.39
C CYS A 90 -30.19 -25.06 2.86
N GLY A 91 -29.91 -25.99 3.78
CA GLY A 91 -30.87 -27.01 4.21
C GLY A 91 -31.87 -26.55 5.27
N THR A 92 -32.20 -27.45 6.20
CA THR A 92 -33.23 -27.22 7.21
C THR A 92 -32.87 -26.04 8.13
N GLY A 93 -33.73 -25.03 8.15
CA GLY A 93 -33.54 -23.81 8.95
C GLY A 93 -32.89 -22.64 8.22
N CYS A 94 -32.59 -22.80 6.92
CA CYS A 94 -32.26 -21.66 6.06
C CYS A 94 -33.40 -20.61 6.06
N LYS A 95 -33.02 -19.33 6.11
CA LYS A 95 -33.90 -18.16 6.31
C LYS A 95 -34.30 -17.49 4.98
N ASN A 96 -33.35 -17.34 4.07
CA ASN A 96 -33.54 -16.79 2.73
C ASN A 96 -32.44 -17.30 1.77
N GLY A 97 -32.65 -17.18 0.46
CA GLY A 97 -31.67 -17.63 -0.55
C GLY A 97 -31.45 -19.14 -0.62
N CYS A 98 -32.34 -19.96 -0.04
CA CYS A 98 -32.10 -21.37 0.25
C CYS A 98 -31.93 -22.30 -0.96
N ASP A 99 -32.36 -21.85 -2.15
CA ASP A 99 -32.15 -22.56 -3.42
C ASP A 99 -30.86 -22.14 -4.14
N ALA A 100 -30.02 -21.31 -3.51
CA ALA A 100 -28.76 -20.86 -4.10
C ALA A 100 -27.75 -22.02 -4.23
N THR A 101 -27.00 -22.02 -5.33
CA THR A 101 -26.03 -23.07 -5.66
C THR A 101 -24.64 -22.47 -5.83
N ALA A 102 -23.62 -23.26 -5.52
CA ALA A 102 -22.25 -22.78 -5.47
C ALA A 102 -21.65 -22.52 -6.87
N MET A 103 -20.61 -21.69 -6.94
CA MET A 103 -19.89 -21.41 -8.19
C MET A 103 -19.22 -22.67 -8.75
N CYS A 104 -18.75 -23.57 -7.89
CA CYS A 104 -18.04 -24.78 -8.25
C CYS A 104 -18.31 -25.94 -7.28
N GLY A 105 -17.78 -27.12 -7.62
CA GLY A 105 -17.73 -28.26 -6.72
C GLY A 105 -18.99 -29.11 -6.73
N LYS A 106 -19.09 -30.00 -5.75
CA LYS A 106 -20.26 -30.87 -5.51
C LYS A 106 -21.54 -30.12 -5.14
N TYR A 107 -21.45 -28.81 -4.86
CA TYR A 107 -22.54 -27.93 -4.47
C TYR A 107 -22.98 -26.95 -5.58
N SER A 108 -22.37 -27.01 -6.77
CA SER A 108 -22.90 -26.30 -7.94
C SER A 108 -24.23 -26.90 -8.41
N ALA A 109 -24.98 -26.16 -9.25
CA ALA A 109 -26.30 -26.59 -9.73
C ALA A 109 -26.32 -27.98 -10.42
N ASP A 110 -25.19 -28.41 -10.98
CA ASP A 110 -24.98 -29.73 -11.59
C ASP A 110 -24.10 -30.69 -10.77
N GLY A 111 -23.60 -30.25 -9.61
CA GLY A 111 -22.62 -30.94 -8.77
C GLY A 111 -21.28 -31.28 -9.46
N LYS A 112 -20.98 -30.63 -10.60
CA LYS A 112 -19.90 -30.99 -11.54
C LYS A 112 -19.10 -29.80 -12.05
N THR A 113 -19.41 -28.58 -11.62
CA THR A 113 -18.80 -27.36 -12.16
C THR A 113 -17.40 -27.14 -11.59
N LYS A 114 -16.40 -27.05 -12.46
CA LYS A 114 -15.02 -26.69 -12.08
C LYS A 114 -14.86 -25.18 -12.01
N CYS A 115 -13.83 -24.72 -11.30
CA CYS A 115 -13.38 -23.34 -11.44
C CYS A 115 -12.75 -23.08 -12.81
N GLY A 116 -13.03 -21.90 -13.35
CA GLY A 116 -12.32 -21.38 -14.52
C GLY A 116 -10.84 -21.12 -14.21
N MET A 117 -10.03 -20.98 -15.25
CA MET A 117 -8.58 -20.72 -15.14
C MET A 117 -7.81 -21.72 -14.24
N ASN A 118 -8.37 -22.92 -14.04
CA ASN A 118 -7.83 -23.97 -13.16
C ASN A 118 -7.62 -23.53 -11.69
N LEU A 119 -8.33 -22.49 -11.22
CA LEU A 119 -8.28 -22.05 -9.82
C LEU A 119 -8.75 -23.16 -8.87
N CYS A 120 -8.40 -23.06 -7.58
CA CYS A 120 -8.90 -23.99 -6.60
C CYS A 120 -10.39 -23.78 -6.32
N CYS A 121 -11.18 -24.87 -6.30
CA CYS A 121 -12.54 -24.88 -5.79
C CYS A 121 -12.54 -25.23 -4.30
N GLY A 122 -12.73 -24.26 -3.39
CA GLY A 122 -12.73 -24.49 -1.95
C GLY A 122 -13.91 -25.35 -1.46
N GLY A 123 -13.87 -25.83 -0.22
CA GLY A 123 -14.89 -26.73 0.35
C GLY A 123 -16.33 -26.21 0.27
N ALA A 124 -16.52 -24.89 0.42
CA ALA A 124 -17.81 -24.21 0.28
C ALA A 124 -18.27 -23.98 -1.19
N GLY A 125 -17.45 -24.32 -2.19
CA GLY A 125 -17.79 -24.17 -3.61
C GLY A 125 -17.52 -22.77 -4.20
N TRP A 126 -16.56 -22.05 -3.63
CA TRP A 126 -15.98 -20.81 -4.16
C TRP A 126 -14.68 -21.10 -4.93
N CYS A 127 -14.31 -20.21 -5.86
CA CYS A 127 -13.08 -20.33 -6.64
C CYS A 127 -12.01 -19.33 -6.19
N GLY A 128 -10.77 -19.77 -5.95
CA GLY A 128 -9.68 -18.85 -5.62
C GLY A 128 -8.25 -19.39 -5.65
N VAL A 129 -7.29 -18.51 -5.29
CA VAL A 129 -5.82 -18.77 -5.29
C VAL A 129 -5.15 -18.54 -3.94
N SER A 130 -5.84 -17.89 -3.00
CA SER A 130 -5.25 -17.36 -1.76
C SER A 130 -4.70 -18.49 -0.86
N PRO A 131 -3.44 -18.39 -0.40
CA PRO A 131 -2.94 -19.24 0.68
C PRO A 131 -3.44 -18.78 2.06
N ILE A 132 -4.10 -17.61 2.17
CA ILE A 132 -4.72 -17.16 3.40
C ILE A 132 -6.10 -17.84 3.56
N LEU A 133 -6.13 -18.80 4.49
CA LEU A 133 -7.27 -19.31 5.26
C LEU A 133 -8.47 -20.02 4.60
N VAL A 134 -8.76 -19.93 3.29
CA VAL A 134 -10.03 -20.49 2.75
C VAL A 134 -9.90 -21.56 1.66
N PHE A 135 -8.88 -21.51 0.79
CA PHE A 135 -8.86 -22.33 -0.44
C PHE A 135 -7.86 -23.49 -0.44
N CYS A 136 -6.68 -23.30 0.13
CA CYS A 136 -5.56 -24.26 0.01
C CYS A 136 -4.97 -24.73 1.36
N TYR A 137 -5.44 -24.22 2.50
CA TYR A 137 -4.86 -24.50 3.81
C TYR A 137 -5.91 -24.79 4.90
N TRP A 138 -5.49 -25.55 5.89
CA TRP A 138 -6.26 -25.93 7.07
C TRP A 138 -6.37 -24.80 8.10
N TYR A 139 -7.58 -24.62 8.62
CA TYR A 139 -7.81 -24.10 9.96
C TYR A 139 -8.85 -25.00 10.65
N THR A 140 -8.54 -25.50 11.85
CA THR A 140 -9.59 -25.96 12.78
C THR A 140 -9.38 -25.35 14.15
N SER A 141 -10.49 -25.27 14.88
CA SER A 141 -10.67 -24.57 16.14
C SER A 141 -10.01 -25.21 17.36
N THR A 142 -8.95 -26.02 17.19
CA THR A 142 -8.23 -26.66 18.29
C THR A 142 -6.70 -26.61 18.11
N ILE A 143 -6.12 -25.45 18.44
CA ILE A 143 -4.67 -25.35 18.66
C ILE A 143 -4.38 -25.70 20.12
N THR A 144 -3.86 -26.91 20.34
CA THR A 144 -3.11 -27.26 21.55
C THR A 144 -1.69 -27.65 21.13
N ASP A 145 -0.71 -27.02 21.77
CA ASP A 145 0.74 -27.09 21.59
C ASP A 145 1.38 -28.05 20.56
N SER A 146 2.34 -27.48 19.83
CA SER A 146 3.42 -28.13 19.06
C SER A 146 3.02 -28.91 17.79
N TYR A 147 3.52 -28.46 16.63
CA TYR A 147 4.58 -29.17 15.88
C TYR A 147 5.13 -28.34 14.70
N VAL A 148 6.25 -28.82 14.13
CA VAL A 148 7.06 -28.17 13.08
C VAL A 148 6.42 -28.28 11.68
N LEU A 149 6.54 -27.23 10.86
CA LEU A 149 6.13 -27.21 9.44
C LEU A 149 6.93 -28.21 8.57
N PRO A 150 6.29 -29.13 7.83
CA PRO A 150 6.96 -29.96 6.82
C PRO A 150 7.16 -29.19 5.49
N GLN A 151 8.37 -29.25 4.93
CA GLN A 151 8.79 -28.41 3.78
C GLN A 151 8.35 -28.91 2.37
N THR A 152 7.24 -29.64 2.22
CA THR A 152 6.85 -30.23 0.91
C THR A 152 5.36 -30.16 0.60
N ALA A 153 5.01 -29.58 -0.55
CA ALA A 153 3.63 -29.30 -0.99
C ALA A 153 2.76 -30.54 -1.30
N ASP A 154 3.36 -31.68 -1.65
CA ASP A 154 2.62 -32.83 -2.21
C ASP A 154 1.75 -33.63 -1.21
N ALA A 155 1.93 -33.42 0.09
CA ALA A 155 1.28 -34.27 1.10
C ALA A 155 -0.21 -33.93 1.37
N HIS A 156 -0.64 -32.70 1.07
CA HIS A 156 -1.90 -32.15 1.60
C HIS A 156 -3.09 -32.14 0.63
N CYS A 157 -2.92 -32.63 -0.61
CA CYS A 157 -3.99 -32.70 -1.62
C CYS A 157 -4.79 -34.02 -1.59
N LYS A 158 -5.02 -34.62 -0.39
CA LYS A 158 -5.50 -36.02 -0.26
C LYS A 158 -6.84 -36.24 0.46
N GLY A 159 -7.62 -35.20 0.71
CA GLY A 159 -9.08 -35.25 0.64
C GLY A 159 -9.80 -35.97 1.79
N GLU A 160 -9.41 -35.73 3.04
CA GLU A 160 -10.05 -36.39 4.20
C GLU A 160 -10.72 -35.44 5.22
N VAL A 161 -10.55 -34.10 5.16
CA VAL A 161 -11.29 -33.18 6.08
C VAL A 161 -11.81 -31.89 5.44
N GLY A 162 -13.11 -31.88 5.13
CA GLY A 162 -14.00 -30.71 5.28
C GLY A 162 -13.87 -29.55 4.28
N ASN A 163 -12.74 -28.83 4.29
CA ASN A 163 -12.56 -27.53 3.62
C ASN A 163 -11.40 -27.48 2.61
N GLU A 164 -10.85 -28.64 2.25
CA GLU A 164 -9.84 -28.76 1.20
C GLU A 164 -10.37 -28.38 -0.19
N CYS A 165 -9.45 -28.15 -1.12
CA CYS A 165 -9.77 -28.00 -2.53
C CYS A 165 -10.49 -29.24 -3.06
N GLN A 166 -11.69 -29.07 -3.60
CA GLN A 166 -12.54 -30.19 -4.01
C GLN A 166 -11.87 -30.96 -5.16
N VAL A 167 -11.48 -32.21 -4.87
CA VAL A 167 -10.73 -33.08 -5.80
C VAL A 167 -11.45 -33.19 -7.14
N GLY A 168 -10.76 -32.80 -8.21
CA GLY A 168 -11.27 -32.82 -9.58
C GLY A 168 -11.94 -31.53 -10.07
N PHE A 169 -12.18 -30.55 -9.18
CA PHE A 169 -12.88 -29.29 -9.48
C PHE A 169 -11.97 -28.05 -9.59
N GLY A 170 -10.67 -28.20 -9.30
CA GLY A 170 -9.66 -27.14 -9.35
C GLY A 170 -8.27 -27.69 -9.02
N SER A 171 -7.29 -26.80 -8.80
CA SER A 171 -5.92 -27.16 -8.41
C SER A 171 -5.35 -26.27 -7.31
N CYS A 172 -4.65 -26.87 -6.33
CA CYS A 172 -3.79 -26.16 -5.38
C CYS A 172 -2.35 -25.96 -5.89
N THR A 173 -2.03 -26.41 -7.11
CA THR A 173 -0.68 -26.28 -7.68
C THR A 173 -0.43 -24.81 -8.03
N GLN A 174 0.11 -24.06 -7.07
CA GLN A 174 0.45 -22.66 -7.28
C GLN A 174 1.58 -22.56 -8.32
N MET A 175 1.27 -21.98 -9.47
CA MET A 175 2.30 -21.46 -10.36
C MET A 175 2.63 -20.03 -9.89
N PRO A 176 3.88 -19.75 -9.47
CA PRO A 176 4.27 -18.40 -9.10
C PRO A 176 4.13 -17.47 -10.32
N PRO A 177 3.84 -16.18 -10.11
CA PRO A 177 3.88 -15.21 -11.19
C PRO A 177 5.23 -15.26 -11.92
N PRO A 178 5.25 -15.15 -13.26
CA PRO A 178 6.49 -15.07 -14.02
C PRO A 178 7.31 -13.87 -13.55
N SER A 179 8.64 -14.01 -13.53
CA SER A 179 9.55 -12.97 -13.07
C SER A 179 10.61 -12.68 -14.12
N CYS A 180 10.63 -11.44 -14.58
CA CYS A 180 11.62 -10.86 -15.48
C CYS A 180 12.14 -9.53 -14.89
N GLY A 181 13.23 -8.98 -15.44
CA GLY A 181 13.76 -7.69 -14.98
C GLY A 181 12.78 -6.55 -15.29
N LYS A 182 12.59 -5.62 -14.34
CA LYS A 182 11.93 -4.33 -14.63
C LYS A 182 12.70 -3.61 -15.73
N GLY A 183 12.02 -3.14 -16.77
CA GLY A 183 12.67 -2.51 -17.92
C GLY A 183 13.44 -3.47 -18.83
N SER A 184 13.24 -4.79 -18.70
CA SER A 184 13.85 -5.80 -19.59
C SER A 184 13.35 -5.70 -21.04
N GLY A 185 12.26 -4.96 -21.30
CA GLY A 185 11.73 -4.70 -22.62
C GLY A 185 10.91 -5.86 -23.21
N THR A 186 10.54 -6.89 -22.45
CA THR A 186 9.71 -7.99 -22.96
C THR A 186 8.36 -7.48 -23.47
N SER A 187 7.76 -6.52 -22.77
CA SER A 187 6.49 -5.87 -23.14
C SER A 187 6.59 -4.99 -24.39
N ARG A 188 7.81 -4.78 -24.91
CA ARG A 188 8.07 -4.04 -26.16
C ARG A 188 8.22 -4.96 -27.38
N GLY A 189 8.02 -6.27 -27.21
CA GLY A 189 8.08 -7.26 -28.29
C GLY A 189 6.99 -7.08 -29.36
N ARG A 190 5.83 -6.55 -28.98
CA ARG A 190 4.79 -6.04 -29.89
C ARG A 190 3.96 -4.95 -29.22
N THR A 191 3.48 -4.02 -30.02
CA THR A 191 2.57 -2.94 -29.61
C THR A 191 1.33 -2.97 -30.49
N ILE A 192 0.15 -3.08 -29.89
CA ILE A 192 -1.15 -3.23 -30.56
C ILE A 192 -1.97 -1.97 -30.30
N GLY A 193 -2.66 -1.45 -31.32
CA GLY A 193 -3.54 -0.28 -31.19
C GLY A 193 -4.93 -0.54 -31.75
N TYR A 194 -5.96 -0.43 -30.92
CA TYR A 194 -7.36 -0.51 -31.35
C TYR A 194 -7.85 0.88 -31.83
N TYR A 195 -8.54 0.92 -32.96
CA TYR A 195 -9.06 2.13 -33.59
C TYR A 195 -10.59 2.09 -33.70
N GLN A 196 -11.28 3.07 -33.13
CA GLN A 196 -12.74 3.13 -33.12
C GLN A 196 -13.29 3.62 -34.48
N SER A 197 -14.03 2.77 -35.20
CA SER A 197 -14.66 3.12 -36.48
C SER A 197 -15.66 4.27 -36.33
N TRP A 198 -16.39 4.28 -35.22
CA TRP A 198 -17.36 5.32 -34.90
C TRP A 198 -16.73 6.67 -34.55
N ASN A 199 -15.42 6.78 -34.32
CA ASN A 199 -14.84 8.06 -33.90
C ASN A 199 -15.04 9.17 -34.95
N VAL A 200 -14.83 8.90 -36.25
CA VAL A 200 -15.10 9.89 -37.31
C VAL A 200 -16.58 10.09 -37.58
N ARG A 201 -17.42 9.11 -37.27
CA ARG A 201 -18.87 9.15 -37.52
C ARG A 201 -19.57 9.98 -36.44
N ASP A 202 -19.33 9.63 -35.19
CA ASP A 202 -20.20 9.94 -34.05
C ASP A 202 -19.58 10.92 -33.03
N ARG A 203 -18.24 11.08 -32.94
CA ARG A 203 -17.63 12.11 -32.04
C ARG A 203 -17.99 13.51 -32.51
N ALA A 204 -18.13 14.45 -31.57
CA ALA A 204 -18.52 15.84 -31.92
C ALA A 204 -17.34 16.68 -32.48
N CYS A 205 -16.12 16.36 -32.07
CA CYS A 205 -14.87 17.03 -32.43
C CYS A 205 -13.69 16.07 -32.28
N MET A 206 -12.48 16.51 -32.64
CA MET A 206 -11.25 15.69 -32.57
C MET A 206 -11.37 14.35 -33.29
N LYS A 207 -11.95 14.38 -34.50
CA LYS A 207 -12.16 13.19 -35.34
C LYS A 207 -10.85 12.76 -35.98
N ILE A 208 -10.41 11.53 -35.76
CA ILE A 208 -9.18 11.00 -36.35
C ILE A 208 -9.56 10.02 -37.46
N ALA A 209 -9.35 10.36 -38.73
CA ALA A 209 -9.51 9.40 -39.82
C ALA A 209 -8.32 8.42 -39.86
N PRO A 210 -8.43 7.24 -40.48
CA PRO A 210 -7.33 6.28 -40.53
C PRO A 210 -6.01 6.86 -41.05
N LYS A 211 -6.05 7.70 -42.09
CA LYS A 211 -4.89 8.45 -42.63
C LYS A 211 -4.17 9.36 -41.62
N ASP A 212 -4.86 9.80 -40.56
CA ASP A 212 -4.37 10.77 -39.56
C ASP A 212 -3.89 10.09 -38.26
N LEU A 213 -3.86 8.75 -38.22
CA LEU A 213 -3.38 7.98 -37.07
C LEU A 213 -1.86 8.11 -36.91
N LYS A 214 -1.39 8.25 -35.67
CA LYS A 214 0.02 8.07 -35.32
C LYS A 214 0.32 6.59 -35.25
N THR A 215 1.10 6.07 -36.20
CA THR A 215 1.28 4.62 -36.40
C THR A 215 2.69 4.12 -36.05
N GLU A 216 3.63 5.02 -35.81
CA GLU A 216 5.08 4.77 -35.76
C GLU A 216 5.50 3.85 -34.60
N ALA A 217 4.77 3.89 -33.48
CA ALA A 217 5.02 3.09 -32.29
C ALA A 217 4.34 1.69 -32.32
N TYR A 218 3.50 1.44 -33.32
CA TYR A 218 2.65 0.25 -33.38
C TYR A 218 3.22 -0.81 -34.34
N THR A 219 2.95 -2.07 -34.00
CA THR A 219 3.26 -3.25 -34.81
C THR A 219 1.99 -3.84 -35.45
N HIS A 220 0.85 -3.65 -34.80
CA HIS A 220 -0.46 -4.13 -35.24
C HIS A 220 -1.51 -3.06 -34.94
N LEU A 221 -2.38 -2.76 -35.91
CA LEU A 221 -3.56 -1.91 -35.72
C LEU A 221 -4.83 -2.73 -35.94
N TYR A 222 -5.77 -2.65 -35.01
CA TYR A 222 -7.04 -3.39 -35.06
C TYR A 222 -8.18 -2.40 -35.31
N PHE A 223 -8.93 -2.61 -36.40
CA PHE A 223 -10.12 -1.81 -36.71
C PHE A 223 -11.30 -2.30 -35.89
N SER A 224 -11.87 -1.44 -35.05
CA SER A 224 -12.93 -1.79 -34.09
C SER A 224 -14.25 -1.12 -34.50
N PHE A 225 -15.30 -1.83 -34.88
CA PHE A 225 -15.44 -3.27 -35.01
C PHE A 225 -16.19 -3.65 -36.30
N ALA A 226 -15.98 -4.88 -36.77
CA ALA A 226 -16.96 -5.58 -37.58
C ALA A 226 -17.98 -6.32 -36.67
N SER A 227 -19.10 -6.71 -37.27
CA SER A 227 -20.24 -7.32 -36.59
C SER A 227 -20.58 -8.68 -37.22
N ILE A 228 -21.45 -9.45 -36.58
CA ILE A 228 -21.91 -10.76 -37.07
C ILE A 228 -23.43 -10.69 -37.25
N ASP A 229 -23.93 -11.05 -38.43
CA ASP A 229 -25.37 -11.13 -38.67
C ASP A 229 -25.98 -12.26 -37.82
N PRO A 230 -26.96 -11.97 -36.94
CA PRO A 230 -27.49 -12.94 -35.97
C PRO A 230 -28.25 -14.12 -36.60
N ASN A 231 -28.62 -14.04 -37.88
CA ASN A 231 -29.43 -15.06 -38.56
C ASN A 231 -28.59 -16.04 -39.40
N SER A 232 -27.57 -15.53 -40.08
CA SER A 232 -26.70 -16.29 -40.98
C SER A 232 -25.31 -16.57 -40.42
N PHE A 233 -24.97 -15.96 -39.28
CA PHE A 233 -23.67 -16.04 -38.59
C PHE A 233 -22.49 -15.55 -39.44
N LYS A 234 -22.76 -14.75 -40.47
CA LYS A 234 -21.73 -14.21 -41.36
C LYS A 234 -21.19 -12.90 -40.83
N ILE A 235 -19.90 -12.66 -41.08
CA ILE A 235 -19.26 -11.35 -40.89
C ILE A 235 -19.99 -10.29 -41.71
N THR A 236 -20.17 -9.11 -41.12
CA THR A 236 -20.76 -7.93 -41.74
C THR A 236 -20.05 -6.67 -41.21
N PRO A 237 -19.98 -5.57 -41.98
CA PRO A 237 -19.67 -4.27 -41.40
C PRO A 237 -20.64 -3.97 -40.24
N ALA A 238 -20.14 -3.38 -39.14
CA ALA A 238 -21.01 -2.93 -38.05
C ALA A 238 -21.90 -1.75 -38.48
N ASN A 239 -21.36 -0.85 -39.31
CA ASN A 239 -22.12 0.15 -40.05
C ASN A 239 -21.75 0.11 -41.54
N PRO A 240 -22.69 0.28 -42.48
CA PRO A 240 -22.38 0.37 -43.92
C PRO A 240 -21.37 1.47 -44.27
N ALA A 241 -21.29 2.56 -43.50
CA ALA A 241 -20.31 3.63 -43.68
C ALA A 241 -18.86 3.20 -43.36
N ASP A 242 -18.68 2.09 -42.62
CA ASP A 242 -17.35 1.61 -42.25
C ASP A 242 -16.63 0.90 -43.43
N ILE A 243 -17.38 0.53 -44.49
CA ILE A 243 -16.88 -0.18 -45.68
C ILE A 243 -15.74 0.57 -46.37
N ASP A 244 -15.90 1.88 -46.59
CA ASP A 244 -14.89 2.70 -47.26
C ASP A 244 -13.63 2.82 -46.37
N MET A 245 -13.83 2.99 -45.06
CA MET A 245 -12.75 3.10 -44.07
C MET A 245 -11.91 1.83 -43.93
N PHE A 246 -12.46 0.63 -44.17
CA PHE A 246 -11.65 -0.60 -44.13
C PHE A 246 -10.47 -0.55 -45.11
N THR A 247 -10.67 0.01 -46.30
CA THR A 247 -9.60 0.10 -47.32
C THR A 247 -8.62 1.23 -47.01
N GLU A 248 -9.07 2.34 -46.43
CA GLU A 248 -8.19 3.41 -45.93
C GLU A 248 -7.32 2.91 -44.78
N PHE A 249 -7.91 2.20 -43.83
CA PHE A 249 -7.20 1.63 -42.68
C PHE A 249 -6.20 0.55 -43.09
N THR A 250 -6.59 -0.41 -43.95
CA THR A 250 -5.65 -1.46 -44.37
C THR A 250 -4.54 -0.96 -45.28
N ALA A 251 -4.68 0.21 -45.90
CA ALA A 251 -3.61 0.90 -46.63
C ALA A 251 -2.48 1.43 -45.72
N LEU A 252 -2.70 1.53 -44.39
CA LEU A 252 -1.65 1.90 -43.42
C LEU A 252 -0.57 0.81 -43.23
N LYS A 253 -0.81 -0.41 -43.72
CA LYS A 253 0.13 -1.54 -43.55
C LYS A 253 1.50 -1.25 -44.17
N SER A 254 2.54 -1.73 -43.52
CA SER A 254 3.93 -1.56 -43.95
C SER A 254 4.74 -2.85 -43.72
N SER A 255 6.05 -2.80 -43.96
CA SER A 255 6.95 -3.91 -43.61
C SER A 255 7.10 -4.15 -42.11
N LYS A 256 6.61 -3.23 -41.26
CA LYS A 256 6.66 -3.31 -39.79
C LYS A 256 5.28 -3.27 -39.11
N LEU A 257 4.23 -2.93 -39.86
CA LEU A 257 2.88 -2.69 -39.33
C LEU A 257 1.85 -3.55 -40.07
N GLN A 258 1.09 -4.33 -39.31
CA GLN A 258 -0.05 -5.08 -39.84
C GLN A 258 -1.38 -4.43 -39.48
N THR A 259 -2.38 -4.64 -40.33
CA THR A 259 -3.74 -4.11 -40.15
C THR A 259 -4.75 -5.26 -40.10
N TRP A 260 -5.45 -5.39 -38.98
CA TRP A 260 -6.35 -6.51 -38.65
C TRP A 260 -7.76 -5.97 -38.33
N ILE A 261 -8.77 -6.85 -38.35
CA ILE A 261 -10.15 -6.50 -38.01
C ILE A 261 -10.52 -7.06 -36.64
N ALA A 262 -11.03 -6.22 -35.73
CA ALA A 262 -11.64 -6.68 -34.49
C ALA A 262 -13.14 -6.91 -34.69
N ILE A 263 -13.70 -7.93 -34.05
CA ILE A 263 -15.12 -8.30 -34.16
C ILE A 263 -15.73 -8.31 -32.76
N GLY A 264 -16.91 -7.69 -32.60
CA GLY A 264 -17.65 -7.68 -31.34
C GLY A 264 -17.48 -6.37 -30.55
N GLY A 265 -16.88 -6.45 -29.37
CA GLY A 265 -16.78 -5.37 -28.38
C GLY A 265 -18.01 -5.24 -27.48
N TYR A 266 -17.91 -4.36 -26.48
CA TYR A 266 -18.91 -4.21 -25.41
C TYR A 266 -20.34 -4.06 -25.94
N ASP A 267 -20.62 -3.06 -26.76
CA ASP A 267 -21.98 -2.76 -27.26
C ASP A 267 -22.57 -3.90 -28.11
N PHE A 268 -21.76 -4.80 -28.67
CA PHE A 268 -22.26 -5.94 -29.46
C PHE A 268 -23.06 -6.93 -28.61
N SER A 269 -22.72 -7.04 -27.32
CA SER A 269 -23.33 -7.99 -26.37
C SER A 269 -24.41 -7.33 -25.49
N ASP A 270 -24.72 -6.06 -25.70
CA ASP A 270 -25.83 -5.36 -25.03
C ASP A 270 -27.20 -5.92 -25.46
N PRO A 271 -28.28 -5.68 -24.69
CA PRO A 271 -29.62 -6.14 -25.03
C PRO A 271 -30.11 -5.61 -26.39
N GLY A 272 -30.15 -6.50 -27.39
CA GLY A 272 -30.46 -6.15 -28.77
C GLY A 272 -30.37 -7.35 -29.72
N PRO A 273 -30.43 -7.14 -31.04
CA PRO A 273 -30.41 -8.21 -32.04
C PRO A 273 -29.15 -9.10 -32.01
N THR A 274 -28.03 -8.57 -31.51
CA THR A 274 -26.72 -9.26 -31.47
C THR A 274 -26.40 -9.91 -30.12
N HIS A 275 -27.23 -9.70 -29.11
CA HIS A 275 -26.99 -10.05 -27.70
C HIS A 275 -26.47 -11.49 -27.50
N THR A 276 -27.09 -12.48 -28.17
CA THR A 276 -26.70 -13.91 -28.05
C THR A 276 -25.82 -14.41 -29.19
N THR A 277 -25.47 -13.56 -30.17
CA THR A 277 -24.89 -13.99 -31.44
C THR A 277 -23.57 -14.72 -31.27
N TRP A 278 -22.69 -14.28 -30.37
CA TRP A 278 -21.43 -14.99 -30.13
C TRP A 278 -21.64 -16.42 -29.63
N SER A 279 -22.55 -16.60 -28.66
CA SER A 279 -22.92 -17.92 -28.15
C SER A 279 -23.55 -18.79 -29.25
N ASP A 280 -24.44 -18.21 -30.06
CA ASP A 280 -25.13 -18.92 -31.14
C ASP A 280 -24.19 -19.29 -32.30
N VAL A 281 -23.21 -18.44 -32.65
CA VAL A 281 -22.09 -18.76 -33.57
C VAL A 281 -21.32 -19.97 -33.05
N CYS A 282 -20.93 -19.96 -31.77
CA CYS A 282 -20.12 -21.02 -31.19
C CYS A 282 -20.88 -22.35 -31.01
N SER A 283 -22.20 -22.28 -30.80
CA SER A 283 -23.07 -23.40 -30.39
C SER A 283 -23.07 -24.64 -31.30
N SER A 284 -22.72 -24.53 -32.58
CA SER A 284 -22.67 -25.67 -33.49
C SER A 284 -21.59 -25.54 -34.57
N ALA A 285 -21.05 -26.68 -35.01
CA ALA A 285 -20.05 -26.71 -36.08
C ALA A 285 -20.55 -26.09 -37.41
N ALA A 286 -21.86 -26.13 -37.68
CA ALA A 286 -22.44 -25.48 -38.86
C ALA A 286 -22.40 -23.95 -38.76
N ASN A 287 -22.69 -23.39 -37.58
CA ASN A 287 -22.68 -21.94 -37.34
C ASN A 287 -21.25 -21.40 -37.34
N ARG A 288 -20.32 -22.11 -36.67
CA ARG A 288 -18.88 -21.81 -36.71
C ARG A 288 -18.34 -21.86 -38.14
N ALA A 289 -18.68 -22.90 -38.92
CA ALA A 289 -18.29 -22.97 -40.33
C ALA A 289 -18.88 -21.82 -41.18
N ALA A 290 -20.11 -21.38 -40.92
CA ALA A 290 -20.72 -20.24 -41.61
C ALA A 290 -19.96 -18.93 -41.32
N PHE A 291 -19.60 -18.70 -40.05
CA PHE A 291 -18.75 -17.58 -39.64
C PHE A 291 -17.37 -17.64 -40.31
N ILE A 292 -16.62 -18.72 -40.10
CA ILE A 292 -15.26 -18.92 -40.63
C ILE A 292 -15.21 -18.75 -42.17
N SER A 293 -16.14 -19.39 -42.88
CA SER A 293 -16.20 -19.33 -44.35
C SER A 293 -16.61 -17.97 -44.91
N SER A 294 -17.26 -17.12 -44.10
CA SER A 294 -17.55 -15.72 -44.46
C SER A 294 -16.40 -14.76 -44.12
N LEU A 295 -15.65 -15.05 -43.05
CA LEU A 295 -14.59 -14.19 -42.55
C LEU A 295 -13.35 -14.19 -43.45
N ILE A 296 -12.97 -15.35 -44.01
CA ILE A 296 -11.85 -15.45 -44.96
C ILE A 296 -12.03 -14.52 -46.18
N PRO A 297 -13.13 -14.60 -46.98
CA PRO A 297 -13.31 -13.73 -48.13
C PRO A 297 -13.48 -12.25 -47.74
N PHE A 298 -14.01 -11.94 -46.55
CA PHE A 298 -14.06 -10.56 -46.04
C PHE A 298 -12.65 -10.00 -45.79
N MET A 299 -11.77 -10.76 -45.11
CA MET A 299 -10.38 -10.35 -44.89
C MET A 299 -9.60 -10.25 -46.21
N ASP A 300 -9.81 -11.17 -47.16
CA ASP A 300 -9.24 -11.07 -48.52
C ASP A 300 -9.74 -9.84 -49.29
N GLN A 301 -11.04 -9.54 -49.23
CA GLN A 301 -11.66 -8.42 -49.94
C GLN A 301 -11.14 -7.06 -49.46
N TYR A 302 -11.03 -6.89 -48.14
CA TYR A 302 -10.61 -5.63 -47.53
C TYR A 302 -9.12 -5.55 -47.21
N GLY A 303 -8.37 -6.65 -47.38
CA GLY A 303 -6.91 -6.67 -47.27
C GLY A 303 -6.37 -6.74 -45.84
N PHE A 304 -7.15 -7.24 -44.89
CA PHE A 304 -6.78 -7.48 -43.49
C PHE A 304 -5.82 -8.68 -43.36
N GLN A 305 -4.90 -8.62 -42.40
CA GLN A 305 -3.86 -9.63 -42.16
C GLN A 305 -4.14 -10.58 -40.99
N GLY A 306 -5.22 -10.34 -40.26
CA GLY A 306 -5.66 -11.16 -39.14
C GLY A 306 -6.98 -10.64 -38.57
N VAL A 307 -7.47 -11.37 -37.57
CA VAL A 307 -8.69 -11.06 -36.84
C VAL A 307 -8.43 -11.04 -35.34
N ASP A 308 -9.06 -10.11 -34.64
CA ASP A 308 -9.20 -10.13 -33.19
C ASP A 308 -10.66 -10.42 -32.80
N LEU A 309 -10.85 -11.32 -31.85
CA LEU A 309 -12.18 -11.69 -31.34
C LEU A 309 -12.40 -11.01 -30.00
N ASP A 310 -13.38 -10.12 -29.93
CA ASP A 310 -13.71 -9.35 -28.73
C ASP A 310 -15.13 -9.71 -28.27
N TRP A 311 -15.22 -10.79 -27.51
CA TRP A 311 -16.48 -11.29 -26.95
C TRP A 311 -16.58 -10.90 -25.48
N GLU A 312 -17.47 -9.94 -25.19
CA GLU A 312 -17.70 -9.39 -23.86
C GLU A 312 -19.08 -9.75 -23.29
N TYR A 313 -19.31 -10.91 -22.68
CA TYR A 313 -18.35 -11.97 -22.32
C TYR A 313 -18.98 -13.36 -22.48
N PRO A 314 -18.21 -14.40 -22.86
CA PRO A 314 -18.71 -15.77 -22.89
C PRO A 314 -19.24 -16.18 -21.52
N GLY A 315 -20.26 -17.03 -21.48
CA GLY A 315 -20.77 -17.62 -20.24
C GLY A 315 -21.54 -16.70 -19.28
N ASP A 316 -21.51 -15.36 -19.42
CA ASP A 316 -22.35 -14.47 -18.60
C ASP A 316 -23.72 -14.22 -19.26
N PRO A 317 -24.84 -14.68 -18.66
CA PRO A 317 -26.18 -14.48 -19.22
C PRO A 317 -26.61 -13.01 -19.32
N LYS A 318 -26.03 -12.09 -18.52
CA LYS A 318 -26.29 -10.64 -18.65
C LYS A 318 -25.71 -10.06 -19.94
N ARG A 319 -24.79 -10.78 -20.58
CA ARG A 319 -24.11 -10.46 -21.84
C ARG A 319 -24.47 -11.45 -22.95
N GLY A 320 -25.60 -12.16 -22.79
CA GLY A 320 -26.11 -13.15 -23.75
C GLY A 320 -25.32 -14.45 -23.86
N GLY A 321 -24.34 -14.68 -22.97
CA GLY A 321 -23.56 -15.90 -22.88
C GLY A 321 -24.30 -17.07 -22.22
N LYS A 322 -23.80 -18.29 -22.47
CA LYS A 322 -24.28 -19.57 -21.95
C LYS A 322 -23.10 -20.41 -21.46
N LYS A 323 -23.32 -21.33 -20.52
CA LYS A 323 -22.23 -22.12 -19.90
C LYS A 323 -21.41 -22.94 -20.91
N GLU A 324 -22.04 -23.35 -22.00
CA GLU A 324 -21.43 -24.14 -23.08
C GLU A 324 -20.38 -23.34 -23.87
N ASP A 325 -20.41 -22.01 -23.81
CA ASP A 325 -19.52 -21.10 -24.54
C ASP A 325 -18.04 -21.39 -24.25
N THR A 326 -17.69 -21.68 -22.99
CA THR A 326 -16.30 -21.95 -22.57
C THR A 326 -15.64 -23.06 -23.40
N ALA A 327 -16.38 -24.15 -23.68
CA ALA A 327 -15.87 -25.24 -24.51
C ALA A 327 -16.07 -24.96 -26.02
N ASN A 328 -17.20 -24.35 -26.40
CA ASN A 328 -17.53 -24.08 -27.79
C ASN A 328 -16.61 -23.03 -28.44
N PHE A 329 -16.08 -22.09 -27.65
CA PHE A 329 -15.16 -21.05 -28.13
C PHE A 329 -13.77 -21.62 -28.42
N VAL A 330 -13.31 -22.63 -27.66
CA VAL A 330 -12.11 -23.42 -27.99
C VAL A 330 -12.29 -24.10 -29.36
N LEU A 331 -13.46 -24.69 -29.62
CA LEU A 331 -13.76 -25.33 -30.91
C LEU A 331 -13.77 -24.32 -32.06
N LEU A 332 -14.30 -23.10 -31.85
CA LEU A 332 -14.23 -22.03 -32.84
C LEU A 332 -12.79 -21.65 -33.17
N LEU A 333 -11.94 -21.42 -32.17
CA LEU A 333 -10.54 -21.07 -32.38
C LEU A 333 -9.75 -22.21 -33.05
N GLN A 334 -10.03 -23.47 -32.69
CA GLN A 334 -9.44 -24.65 -33.34
C GLN A 334 -9.82 -24.74 -34.82
N GLU A 335 -11.11 -24.57 -35.15
CA GLU A 335 -11.62 -24.60 -36.53
C GLU A 335 -11.11 -23.40 -37.35
N MET A 336 -11.05 -22.21 -36.74
CA MET A 336 -10.45 -21.02 -37.35
C MET A 336 -8.97 -21.23 -37.67
N ARG A 337 -8.16 -21.73 -36.72
CA ARG A 337 -6.74 -21.98 -36.96
C ARG A 337 -6.52 -23.04 -38.04
N ALA A 338 -7.36 -24.07 -38.09
CA ALA A 338 -7.32 -25.07 -39.15
C ALA A 338 -7.65 -24.49 -40.54
N ALA A 339 -8.60 -23.55 -40.62
CA ALA A 339 -8.99 -22.90 -41.87
C ALA A 339 -8.03 -21.78 -42.33
N PHE A 340 -7.44 -21.03 -41.39
CA PHE A 340 -6.56 -19.89 -41.67
C PHE A 340 -5.11 -20.32 -41.88
N GLY A 341 -4.69 -21.42 -41.22
CA GLY A 341 -3.30 -21.87 -41.19
C GLY A 341 -2.37 -20.77 -40.67
N THR A 342 -1.42 -20.36 -41.51
CA THR A 342 -0.49 -19.25 -41.27
C THR A 342 -0.77 -18.04 -42.17
N LYS A 343 -1.89 -18.01 -42.91
CA LYS A 343 -2.23 -16.89 -43.81
C LYS A 343 -2.70 -15.65 -43.04
N TYR A 344 -3.44 -15.88 -41.96
CA TYR A 344 -4.01 -14.85 -41.10
C TYR A 344 -3.64 -15.08 -39.64
N GLY A 345 -3.43 -13.99 -38.91
CA GLY A 345 -3.38 -14.02 -37.46
C GLY A 345 -4.76 -14.19 -36.81
N ILE A 346 -4.80 -14.73 -35.61
CA ILE A 346 -5.99 -14.88 -34.76
C ILE A 346 -5.62 -14.44 -33.34
N THR A 347 -6.27 -13.42 -32.83
CA THR A 347 -6.10 -12.95 -31.44
C THR A 347 -7.45 -12.80 -30.76
N MET A 348 -7.43 -12.54 -29.46
CA MET A 348 -8.62 -12.37 -28.66
C MET A 348 -8.35 -11.44 -27.48
N ALA A 349 -9.26 -10.51 -27.24
CA ALA A 349 -9.30 -9.74 -25.99
C ALA A 349 -9.82 -10.65 -24.86
N ILE A 350 -9.16 -10.60 -23.70
CA ILE A 350 -9.55 -11.34 -22.49
C ILE A 350 -9.78 -10.36 -21.34
N ALA A 351 -10.77 -10.70 -20.51
CA ALA A 351 -11.38 -9.79 -19.56
C ALA A 351 -10.42 -9.27 -18.46
N PRO A 352 -10.71 -8.08 -17.88
CA PRO A 352 -9.91 -7.46 -16.81
C PRO A 352 -9.77 -8.27 -15.52
N ASP A 353 -10.73 -9.16 -15.20
CA ASP A 353 -10.87 -9.74 -13.86
C ASP A 353 -11.42 -11.18 -13.88
N TYR A 354 -11.35 -11.88 -12.74
CA TYR A 354 -11.75 -13.29 -12.64
C TYR A 354 -13.24 -13.55 -12.91
N TRP A 355 -14.16 -12.61 -12.62
CA TRP A 355 -15.60 -12.81 -12.79
C TRP A 355 -15.97 -13.15 -14.24
N TYR A 356 -15.28 -12.52 -15.19
CA TYR A 356 -15.42 -12.80 -16.62
C TYR A 356 -14.37 -13.80 -17.13
N LEU A 357 -13.09 -13.71 -16.70
CA LEU A 357 -12.03 -14.63 -17.12
C LEU A 357 -12.36 -16.11 -16.85
N ARG A 358 -13.14 -16.42 -15.80
CA ARG A 358 -13.52 -17.81 -15.48
C ARG A 358 -14.24 -18.56 -16.61
N TRP A 359 -14.83 -17.84 -17.57
CA TRP A 359 -15.54 -18.42 -18.71
C TRP A 359 -14.63 -18.69 -19.93
N PHE A 360 -13.36 -18.29 -19.87
CA PHE A 360 -12.37 -18.57 -20.90
C PHE A 360 -11.57 -19.81 -20.49
N ASP A 361 -11.57 -20.87 -21.31
CA ASP A 361 -10.54 -21.92 -21.21
C ASP A 361 -9.28 -21.43 -21.94
N ALA A 362 -8.69 -20.35 -21.41
CA ALA A 362 -7.58 -19.66 -22.06
C ALA A 362 -6.39 -20.59 -22.34
N LYS A 363 -6.19 -21.63 -21.53
CA LYS A 363 -5.12 -22.61 -21.73
C LYS A 363 -5.40 -23.56 -22.90
N ALA A 364 -6.65 -24.00 -23.10
CA ALA A 364 -7.02 -24.76 -24.29
C ALA A 364 -7.09 -23.89 -25.56
N MET A 365 -7.32 -22.59 -25.43
CA MET A 365 -7.32 -21.61 -26.53
C MET A 365 -5.91 -21.21 -26.99
N GLU A 366 -4.93 -21.21 -26.06
CA GLU A 366 -3.55 -20.77 -26.29
C GLU A 366 -2.86 -21.34 -27.55
N PRO A 367 -3.03 -22.62 -27.95
CA PRO A 367 -2.39 -23.15 -29.15
C PRO A 367 -2.94 -22.58 -30.47
N TYR A 368 -4.13 -21.98 -30.44
CA TYR A 368 -4.85 -21.56 -31.65
C TYR A 368 -4.80 -20.06 -31.92
N VAL A 369 -4.62 -19.24 -30.88
CA VAL A 369 -4.35 -17.79 -31.02
C VAL A 369 -2.86 -17.53 -31.23
N ASP A 370 -2.51 -16.40 -31.84
CA ASP A 370 -1.13 -15.89 -31.88
C ASP A 370 -0.76 -15.23 -30.54
N TRP A 371 -1.70 -14.48 -29.94
CA TRP A 371 -1.61 -13.91 -28.58
C TRP A 371 -2.99 -13.50 -28.05
N PHE A 372 -3.06 -13.18 -26.76
CA PHE A 372 -4.22 -12.58 -26.09
C PHE A 372 -3.95 -11.11 -25.73
N GLY A 373 -4.99 -10.29 -25.70
CA GLY A 373 -4.96 -8.94 -25.14
C GLY A 373 -5.62 -8.91 -23.77
N PHE A 374 -4.86 -8.73 -22.68
CA PHE A 374 -5.43 -8.64 -21.33
C PHE A 374 -5.84 -7.19 -21.05
N MET A 375 -7.14 -6.94 -20.94
CA MET A 375 -7.73 -5.60 -20.79
C MET A 375 -7.52 -5.06 -19.38
N ALA A 376 -6.29 -4.64 -19.05
CA ALA A 376 -5.89 -4.16 -17.71
C ALA A 376 -6.36 -2.73 -17.40
N TYR A 377 -7.64 -2.46 -17.64
CA TYR A 377 -8.34 -1.18 -17.46
C TYR A 377 -9.84 -1.45 -17.23
N ASP A 378 -10.65 -0.41 -17.05
CA ASP A 378 -12.09 -0.51 -16.75
C ASP A 378 -12.46 -1.35 -15.50
N LEU A 379 -11.52 -1.47 -14.55
CA LEU A 379 -11.76 -2.16 -13.27
C LEU A 379 -12.86 -1.46 -12.45
N HIS A 380 -12.89 -0.13 -12.54
CA HIS A 380 -13.78 0.73 -11.78
C HIS A 380 -14.35 1.88 -12.60
N GLY A 381 -15.58 2.26 -12.28
CA GLY A 381 -16.25 3.40 -12.85
C GLY A 381 -17.59 3.69 -12.16
N PRO A 382 -18.42 4.57 -12.72
CA PRO A 382 -19.66 4.99 -12.07
C PRO A 382 -20.67 3.86 -11.79
N TRP A 383 -20.58 2.75 -12.53
CA TRP A 383 -21.40 1.55 -12.34
C TRP A 383 -21.10 0.78 -11.03
N ASP A 384 -20.01 1.11 -10.32
CA ASP A 384 -19.74 0.61 -8.96
C ASP A 384 -20.93 0.81 -8.01
N SER A 385 -21.81 1.80 -8.26
CA SER A 385 -23.05 2.04 -7.50
C SER A 385 -24.02 0.85 -7.52
N ASP A 386 -24.05 0.11 -8.64
CA ASP A 386 -25.02 -0.97 -8.86
C ASP A 386 -24.50 -2.29 -8.29
N VAL A 387 -23.20 -2.35 -7.99
CA VAL A 387 -22.56 -3.45 -7.29
C VAL A 387 -22.63 -3.18 -5.79
N MET A 388 -23.57 -3.84 -5.11
CA MET A 388 -23.80 -3.68 -3.66
C MET A 388 -22.53 -3.83 -2.80
N THR A 389 -21.52 -4.54 -3.31
CA THR A 389 -20.24 -4.81 -2.66
C THR A 389 -19.12 -3.82 -3.00
N LEU A 390 -19.39 -2.77 -3.77
CA LEU A 390 -18.43 -1.72 -4.12
C LEU A 390 -18.98 -0.35 -3.72
N GLY A 391 -20.25 -0.08 -4.05
CA GLY A 391 -20.96 1.14 -3.69
C GLY A 391 -20.37 2.41 -4.32
N SER A 392 -20.97 3.56 -4.00
CA SER A 392 -20.63 4.86 -4.60
C SER A 392 -19.35 5.48 -4.01
N ILE A 393 -18.21 4.81 -4.21
CA ILE A 393 -16.88 5.14 -3.70
C ILE A 393 -15.93 5.28 -4.89
N VAL A 394 -15.21 6.41 -5.00
CA VAL A 394 -14.29 6.70 -6.12
C VAL A 394 -13.15 5.69 -6.14
N ARG A 395 -12.86 5.08 -7.29
CA ARG A 395 -11.73 4.15 -7.46
C ARG A 395 -11.01 4.37 -8.79
N GLY A 396 -9.75 3.98 -8.87
CA GLY A 396 -8.95 4.08 -10.10
C GLY A 396 -9.28 2.94 -11.06
N GLN A 397 -9.60 3.26 -12.31
CA GLN A 397 -9.99 2.27 -13.33
C GLN A 397 -8.88 1.30 -13.76
N ALA A 398 -7.62 1.61 -13.43
CA ALA A 398 -6.44 0.88 -13.86
C ALA A 398 -5.38 0.90 -12.74
N ASP A 399 -5.80 0.64 -11.50
CA ASP A 399 -4.91 0.57 -10.34
C ASP A 399 -4.00 -0.66 -10.44
N ILE A 400 -2.68 -0.45 -10.49
CA ILE A 400 -1.72 -1.53 -10.73
C ILE A 400 -1.76 -2.64 -9.68
N ARG A 401 -2.21 -2.33 -8.46
CA ARG A 401 -2.32 -3.27 -7.34
C ARG A 401 -3.45 -4.27 -7.56
N GLU A 402 -4.54 -3.77 -8.13
CA GLU A 402 -5.69 -4.57 -8.53
C GLU A 402 -5.38 -5.39 -9.80
N ILE A 403 -4.73 -4.76 -10.79
CA ILE A 403 -4.26 -5.42 -12.01
C ILE A 403 -3.36 -6.63 -11.65
N TYR A 404 -2.42 -6.47 -10.72
CA TYR A 404 -1.55 -7.57 -10.26
C TYR A 404 -2.35 -8.78 -9.79
N ASN A 405 -3.32 -8.59 -8.90
CA ASN A 405 -4.20 -9.65 -8.43
C ASN A 405 -4.99 -10.28 -9.59
N ASN A 406 -5.49 -9.46 -10.52
CA ASN A 406 -6.23 -9.95 -11.68
C ASN A 406 -5.37 -10.70 -12.71
N THR A 407 -4.04 -10.58 -12.68
CA THR A 407 -3.16 -11.45 -13.49
C THR A 407 -3.02 -12.87 -12.91
N MET A 408 -3.27 -13.07 -11.61
CA MET A 408 -3.06 -14.38 -10.95
C MET A 408 -3.77 -15.57 -11.62
N PRO A 409 -5.01 -15.46 -12.14
CA PRO A 409 -5.66 -16.57 -12.85
C PRO A 409 -4.93 -16.97 -14.14
N LEU A 410 -4.27 -16.01 -14.83
CA LEU A 410 -3.47 -16.26 -16.03
C LEU A 410 -2.31 -17.20 -15.71
N TRP A 411 -1.67 -17.00 -14.55
CA TRP A 411 -0.56 -17.81 -14.06
C TRP A 411 -1.04 -19.19 -13.57
N PHE A 412 -2.17 -19.26 -12.85
CA PHE A 412 -2.77 -20.53 -12.41
C PHE A 412 -3.28 -21.42 -13.56
N ALA A 413 -3.72 -20.81 -14.68
CA ALA A 413 -4.01 -21.51 -15.92
C ALA A 413 -2.73 -21.95 -16.67
N GLY A 414 -1.57 -21.43 -16.28
CA GLY A 414 -0.26 -21.76 -16.88
C GLY A 414 -0.08 -21.17 -18.27
N LEU A 415 -0.63 -19.97 -18.52
CA LEU A 415 -0.45 -19.27 -19.79
C LEU A 415 1.00 -18.83 -19.97
N ASN A 416 1.49 -18.88 -21.19
CA ASN A 416 2.79 -18.36 -21.58
C ASN A 416 2.72 -16.81 -21.59
N PRO A 417 3.47 -16.10 -20.71
CA PRO A 417 3.40 -14.64 -20.62
C PRO A 417 3.86 -13.95 -21.92
N GLN A 418 4.68 -14.60 -22.73
CA GLN A 418 5.09 -14.09 -24.05
C GLN A 418 3.95 -14.08 -25.09
N LYS A 419 2.81 -14.72 -24.80
CA LYS A 419 1.57 -14.66 -25.59
C LYS A 419 0.51 -13.74 -24.97
N LEU A 420 0.84 -13.00 -23.90
CA LEU A 420 -0.04 -12.01 -23.29
C LEU A 420 0.45 -10.60 -23.62
N ASN A 421 -0.49 -9.71 -23.94
CA ASN A 421 -0.23 -8.28 -24.11
C ASN A 421 -0.92 -7.52 -22.98
N PHE A 422 -0.21 -6.57 -22.39
CA PHE A 422 -0.72 -5.76 -21.28
C PHE A 422 -1.55 -4.58 -21.81
N GLY A 423 -2.81 -4.50 -21.39
CA GLY A 423 -3.74 -3.43 -21.79
C GLY A 423 -3.40 -2.08 -21.16
N LEU A 424 -3.56 -1.01 -21.93
CA LEU A 424 -3.30 0.39 -21.55
C LEU A 424 -4.43 1.28 -22.08
N ALA A 425 -4.96 2.16 -21.23
CA ALA A 425 -6.10 3.02 -21.53
C ALA A 425 -5.66 4.43 -21.95
N ASN A 426 -5.93 4.84 -23.20
CA ASN A 426 -5.76 6.22 -23.66
C ASN A 426 -6.95 7.12 -23.26
N TYR A 427 -7.59 6.88 -22.12
CA TYR A 427 -8.75 7.63 -21.63
C TYR A 427 -8.84 7.56 -20.11
N GLY A 428 -9.58 8.50 -19.53
CA GLY A 428 -9.91 8.54 -18.10
C GLY A 428 -11.32 8.05 -17.80
N ARG A 429 -11.50 7.42 -16.63
CA ARG A 429 -12.80 7.18 -15.99
C ARG A 429 -12.97 8.18 -14.84
N GLY A 430 -14.11 8.85 -14.80
CA GLY A 430 -14.34 9.97 -13.88
C GLY A 430 -15.67 9.93 -13.15
N TYR A 431 -15.73 10.65 -12.03
CA TYR A 431 -16.86 10.72 -11.12
C TYR A 431 -17.23 12.18 -10.81
N THR A 432 -18.51 12.42 -10.54
CA THR A 432 -18.97 13.62 -9.82
C THR A 432 -18.97 13.31 -8.33
N LEU A 433 -18.18 14.06 -7.57
CA LEU A 433 -17.98 13.93 -6.13
C LEU A 433 -19.25 14.33 -5.35
N ALA A 434 -19.55 13.60 -4.28
CA ALA A 434 -20.66 13.92 -3.37
C ALA A 434 -20.35 15.13 -2.47
N ASP A 435 -19.07 15.35 -2.17
CA ASP A 435 -18.54 16.48 -1.42
C ASP A 435 -17.26 16.95 -2.13
N PRO A 436 -17.23 18.14 -2.76
CA PRO A 436 -16.04 18.67 -3.43
C PRO A 436 -14.81 18.87 -2.53
N THR A 437 -14.98 18.88 -1.20
CA THR A 437 -13.86 18.95 -0.25
C THR A 437 -13.17 17.59 -0.05
N CYS A 438 -13.82 16.49 -0.45
CA CYS A 438 -13.25 15.15 -0.54
C CYS A 438 -12.97 14.83 -2.02
N ASN A 439 -11.72 15.05 -2.46
CA ASN A 439 -11.33 15.01 -3.87
C ASN A 439 -10.17 14.02 -4.15
N THR A 440 -10.17 12.89 -3.47
CA THR A 440 -9.23 11.79 -3.69
C THR A 440 -9.98 10.53 -4.14
N VAL A 441 -9.22 9.51 -4.56
CA VAL A 441 -9.69 8.12 -4.49
C VAL A 441 -10.41 7.90 -3.17
N GLY A 442 -11.49 7.10 -3.20
CA GLY A 442 -12.36 6.62 -2.12
C GLY A 442 -13.29 7.62 -1.45
N CYS A 443 -13.28 8.88 -1.89
CA CYS A 443 -14.37 9.80 -1.59
C CYS A 443 -15.69 9.27 -2.17
N LYS A 444 -16.83 9.74 -1.64
CA LYS A 444 -18.15 9.34 -2.17
C LYS A 444 -18.43 10.05 -3.49
N PHE A 445 -19.05 9.34 -4.43
CA PHE A 445 -19.57 9.92 -5.68
C PHE A 445 -21.10 9.90 -5.75
N ILE A 446 -21.67 10.70 -6.66
CA ILE A 446 -23.11 10.73 -6.98
C ILE A 446 -23.42 10.39 -8.44
N GLY A 447 -22.40 10.25 -9.29
CA GLY A 447 -22.53 9.79 -10.67
C GLY A 447 -21.18 9.83 -11.39
N GLY A 448 -21.19 9.62 -12.71
CA GLY A 448 -20.01 9.87 -13.55
C GLY A 448 -19.62 11.34 -13.59
N SER A 449 -18.39 11.62 -14.02
CA SER A 449 -17.98 12.99 -14.33
C SER A 449 -18.80 13.53 -15.52
N LYS A 450 -19.02 14.84 -15.56
CA LYS A 450 -19.69 15.54 -16.65
C LYS A 450 -19.01 15.18 -17.99
N LYS A 451 -19.80 14.76 -18.97
CA LYS A 451 -19.30 14.43 -20.32
C LYS A 451 -18.40 15.52 -20.90
N SER A 452 -17.29 15.07 -21.49
CA SER A 452 -16.41 15.94 -22.26
C SER A 452 -17.01 16.29 -23.63
N ARG A 453 -16.54 17.39 -24.23
CA ARG A 453 -17.12 17.97 -25.45
C ARG A 453 -17.03 17.05 -26.67
N CYS A 454 -15.97 16.26 -26.82
CA CYS A 454 -15.71 15.47 -28.03
C CYS A 454 -16.05 13.98 -27.87
N THR A 455 -15.76 13.36 -26.72
CA THR A 455 -16.27 12.00 -26.40
C THR A 455 -17.76 11.97 -26.13
N GLY A 456 -18.34 13.02 -25.52
CA GLY A 456 -19.79 13.15 -25.37
C GLY A 456 -20.45 12.21 -24.35
N SER A 457 -19.68 11.39 -23.64
CA SER A 457 -20.17 10.39 -22.68
C SER A 457 -19.83 10.75 -21.23
N ASP A 458 -20.79 10.59 -20.32
CA ASP A 458 -20.56 10.85 -18.90
C ASP A 458 -19.61 9.80 -18.30
N GLY A 459 -18.74 10.22 -17.39
CA GLY A 459 -17.71 9.39 -16.77
C GLY A 459 -16.52 9.01 -17.67
N VAL A 460 -16.42 9.52 -18.91
CA VAL A 460 -15.33 9.21 -19.85
C VAL A 460 -14.77 10.46 -20.52
N MET A 461 -13.43 10.56 -20.57
CA MET A 461 -12.73 11.61 -21.31
C MET A 461 -11.51 11.02 -22.02
N SER A 462 -11.30 11.31 -23.31
CA SER A 462 -10.11 10.83 -24.02
C SER A 462 -8.84 11.51 -23.52
N LEU A 463 -7.68 10.85 -23.60
CA LEU A 463 -6.39 11.42 -23.18
C LEU A 463 -6.06 12.74 -23.92
N THR A 464 -6.47 12.85 -25.19
CA THR A 464 -6.36 14.13 -25.94
C THR A 464 -7.23 15.23 -25.32
N GLU A 465 -8.45 14.93 -24.89
CA GLU A 465 -9.32 15.91 -24.20
C GLU A 465 -8.79 16.27 -22.82
N ILE A 466 -8.30 15.31 -22.03
CA ILE A 466 -7.68 15.56 -20.72
C ILE A 466 -6.50 16.53 -20.87
N ASN A 467 -5.57 16.21 -21.78
CA ASN A 467 -4.39 17.02 -22.03
C ASN A 467 -4.70 18.40 -22.62
N GLN A 468 -5.76 18.53 -23.43
CA GLN A 468 -6.11 19.79 -24.07
C GLN A 468 -6.98 20.67 -23.17
N LEU A 469 -8.11 20.16 -22.68
CA LEU A 469 -9.10 20.91 -21.91
C LEU A 469 -8.66 21.17 -20.47
N LEU A 470 -8.15 20.14 -19.77
CA LEU A 470 -7.84 20.25 -18.34
C LEU A 470 -6.41 20.76 -18.14
N VAL A 471 -5.42 20.14 -18.80
CA VAL A 471 -4.01 20.46 -18.55
C VAL A 471 -3.58 21.77 -19.23
N LYS A 472 -3.89 21.97 -20.52
CA LYS A 472 -3.47 23.18 -21.26
C LYS A 472 -4.42 24.35 -21.11
N GLU A 473 -5.71 24.18 -21.38
CA GLU A 473 -6.67 25.29 -21.42
C GLU A 473 -7.05 25.78 -20.02
N GLN A 474 -7.31 24.88 -19.07
CA GLN A 474 -7.58 25.24 -17.67
C GLN A 474 -6.31 25.37 -16.81
N GLY A 475 -5.14 24.94 -17.31
CA GLY A 475 -3.87 25.03 -16.59
C GLY A 475 -3.76 24.09 -15.37
N ILE A 476 -4.58 23.04 -15.30
CA ILE A 476 -4.60 22.13 -14.15
C ILE A 476 -3.40 21.19 -14.23
N THR A 477 -2.60 21.17 -13.16
CA THR A 477 -1.46 20.25 -13.05
C THR A 477 -1.96 18.86 -12.61
N PRO A 478 -1.72 17.79 -13.39
CA PRO A 478 -2.03 16.43 -12.97
C PRO A 478 -1.27 16.00 -11.71
N ARG A 479 -1.85 15.06 -10.96
CA ARG A 479 -1.20 14.40 -9.82
C ARG A 479 -0.95 12.94 -10.15
N LEU A 480 0.30 12.49 -10.18
CA LEU A 480 0.63 11.06 -10.18
C LEU A 480 0.30 10.46 -8.82
N ASN A 481 -0.49 9.38 -8.81
CA ASN A 481 -0.61 8.49 -7.67
C ASN A 481 0.37 7.31 -7.88
N PRO A 482 1.47 7.22 -7.11
CA PRO A 482 2.52 6.23 -7.34
C PRO A 482 2.10 4.81 -6.91
N ASP A 483 1.15 4.67 -5.98
CA ASP A 483 0.70 3.37 -5.48
C ASP A 483 -0.19 2.66 -6.51
N SER A 484 -1.04 3.42 -7.21
CA SER A 484 -1.87 2.90 -8.31
C SER A 484 -1.21 2.96 -9.68
N MET A 485 -0.07 3.65 -9.80
CA MET A 485 0.62 3.98 -11.07
C MET A 485 -0.34 4.62 -12.09
N MET A 486 -1.09 5.64 -11.66
CA MET A 486 -2.13 6.29 -12.45
C MET A 486 -2.14 7.79 -12.16
N MET A 487 -2.51 8.60 -13.15
CA MET A 487 -2.71 10.05 -12.99
C MET A 487 -4.13 10.35 -12.51
N GLU A 488 -4.27 11.39 -11.70
CA GLU A 488 -5.58 11.94 -11.30
C GLU A 488 -5.62 13.47 -11.45
N ILE A 489 -6.79 13.97 -11.87
CA ILE A 489 -7.12 15.40 -11.96
C ILE A 489 -8.46 15.64 -11.26
N THR A 490 -8.55 16.78 -10.57
CA THR A 490 -9.77 17.25 -9.88
C THR A 490 -10.08 18.69 -10.23
N TRP A 491 -11.34 18.99 -10.52
CA TRP A 491 -11.83 20.33 -10.82
C TRP A 491 -13.29 20.46 -10.38
N ASP A 492 -13.71 21.62 -9.87
CA ASP A 492 -15.05 21.83 -9.30
C ASP A 492 -15.49 20.69 -8.34
N ASP A 493 -16.50 19.92 -8.73
CA ASP A 493 -17.11 18.76 -8.08
C ASP A 493 -16.75 17.45 -8.82
N GLN A 494 -15.64 17.43 -9.57
CA GLN A 494 -15.25 16.36 -10.50
C GLN A 494 -13.89 15.76 -10.13
N TRP A 495 -13.73 14.47 -10.38
CA TRP A 495 -12.48 13.73 -10.30
C TRP A 495 -12.36 12.82 -11.55
N ILE A 496 -11.15 12.66 -12.10
CA ILE A 496 -10.88 11.70 -13.18
C ILE A 496 -9.54 10.99 -12.97
N GLY A 497 -9.54 9.67 -13.14
CA GLY A 497 -8.36 8.80 -13.08
C GLY A 497 -8.02 8.26 -14.47
N TYR A 498 -6.79 8.45 -14.91
CA TYR A 498 -6.35 8.21 -16.28
C TYR A 498 -4.86 7.87 -16.36
N ASP A 499 -4.38 7.46 -17.54
CA ASP A 499 -2.96 7.24 -17.80
C ASP A 499 -2.41 8.19 -18.87
N ASP A 500 -1.12 8.51 -18.76
CA ASP A 500 -0.31 9.28 -19.71
C ASP A 500 1.07 8.63 -19.87
N GLU A 501 2.03 9.28 -20.53
CA GLU A 501 3.33 8.67 -20.81
C GLU A 501 4.17 8.37 -19.56
N GLU A 502 3.97 9.09 -18.43
CA GLU A 502 4.67 8.82 -17.17
C GLU A 502 4.13 7.54 -16.53
N SER A 503 2.80 7.46 -16.37
CA SER A 503 2.13 6.27 -15.81
C SER A 503 2.19 5.04 -16.74
N PHE A 504 2.12 5.23 -18.06
CA PHE A 504 2.36 4.16 -19.04
C PHE A 504 3.76 3.58 -18.93
N GLU A 505 4.80 4.38 -18.68
CA GLU A 505 6.16 3.83 -18.51
C GLU A 505 6.28 3.01 -17.22
N LEU A 506 5.66 3.44 -16.12
CA LEU A 506 5.56 2.64 -14.89
C LEU A 506 4.83 1.30 -15.14
N LYS A 507 3.71 1.34 -15.86
CA LYS A 507 2.94 0.15 -16.24
C LYS A 507 3.68 -0.77 -17.23
N ARG A 508 4.47 -0.23 -18.16
CA ARG A 508 5.37 -1.01 -19.02
C ARG A 508 6.47 -1.71 -18.21
N GLN A 509 7.05 -1.04 -17.21
CA GLN A 509 8.04 -1.66 -16.31
C GLN A 509 7.43 -2.75 -15.42
N PHE A 510 6.16 -2.60 -15.01
CA PHE A 510 5.39 -3.64 -14.34
C PHE A 510 5.14 -4.84 -15.27
N ALA A 511 4.66 -4.60 -16.49
CA ALA A 511 4.41 -5.64 -17.50
C ALA A 511 5.70 -6.40 -17.88
N ASP A 512 6.82 -5.69 -18.00
CA ASP A 512 8.16 -6.28 -18.15
C ASP A 512 8.51 -7.18 -16.96
N SER A 513 8.18 -6.78 -15.73
CA SER A 513 8.49 -7.60 -14.54
C SER A 513 7.72 -8.92 -14.48
N LEU A 514 6.55 -8.98 -15.12
CA LEU A 514 5.72 -10.18 -15.31
C LEU A 514 5.93 -10.85 -16.69
N CYS A 515 7.04 -10.55 -17.36
CA CYS A 515 7.42 -11.15 -18.64
C CYS A 515 6.36 -11.05 -19.77
N PHE A 516 5.45 -10.06 -19.76
CA PHE A 516 4.46 -9.88 -20.83
C PHE A 516 5.17 -9.74 -22.18
N GLY A 517 4.59 -10.29 -23.25
CA GLY A 517 5.18 -10.31 -24.60
C GLY A 517 4.83 -9.09 -25.47
N GLY A 518 4.07 -8.14 -24.93
CA GLY A 518 3.65 -6.93 -25.63
C GLY A 518 2.75 -6.01 -24.81
N THR A 519 2.30 -4.93 -25.46
CA THR A 519 1.29 -3.99 -24.95
C THR A 519 0.17 -3.78 -25.97
N MET A 520 -1.00 -3.36 -25.46
CA MET A 520 -2.23 -3.15 -26.21
C MET A 520 -2.90 -1.86 -25.75
N TYR A 521 -3.26 -0.98 -26.69
CA TYR A 521 -3.84 0.33 -26.38
C TYR A 521 -5.31 0.43 -26.82
N TRP A 522 -6.19 0.74 -25.86
CA TRP A 522 -7.58 1.12 -26.12
C TRP A 522 -7.79 2.62 -25.81
N SER A 523 -8.10 3.49 -26.78
CA SER A 523 -7.96 3.35 -28.23
C SER A 523 -6.95 4.38 -28.75
N ILE A 524 -6.41 4.19 -29.95
CA ILE A 524 -5.33 5.06 -30.46
C ILE A 524 -5.84 6.40 -31.03
N ASP A 525 -7.11 6.47 -31.42
CA ASP A 525 -7.78 7.72 -31.81
C ASP A 525 -8.06 8.66 -30.62
N PHE A 526 -7.89 8.17 -29.39
CA PHE A 526 -7.87 9.01 -28.19
C PHE A 526 -6.52 9.69 -27.89
N ASN A 527 -5.42 9.34 -28.60
CA ASN A 527 -4.08 9.94 -28.43
C ASN A 527 -3.38 10.34 -29.76
N SER A 528 -4.09 10.25 -30.90
CA SER A 528 -3.54 10.58 -32.22
C SER A 528 -3.44 12.09 -32.51
N GLY A 529 -3.96 12.97 -31.65
CA GLY A 529 -3.81 14.43 -31.76
C GLY A 529 -5.14 15.16 -32.00
N ALA A 530 -5.07 16.38 -32.53
CA ALA A 530 -6.22 17.31 -32.56
C ALA A 530 -7.34 16.93 -33.56
N GLY A 531 -7.04 16.16 -34.60
CA GLY A 531 -8.01 15.66 -35.58
C GLY A 531 -8.77 16.71 -36.41
N GLU A 532 -9.70 16.23 -37.23
CA GLU A 532 -10.68 17.08 -37.91
C GLU A 532 -11.72 17.61 -36.90
N GLY A 533 -12.07 18.89 -37.01
CA GLY A 533 -12.93 19.57 -36.02
C GLY A 533 -12.29 19.77 -34.65
N GLY A 534 -10.96 19.84 -34.58
CA GLY A 534 -10.21 20.04 -33.33
C GLY A 534 -10.54 21.35 -32.59
N LEU A 535 -10.11 21.41 -31.32
CA LEU A 535 -10.21 22.58 -30.45
C LEU A 535 -9.10 23.60 -30.75
N GLU A 536 -8.94 23.99 -32.01
CA GLU A 536 -8.11 25.14 -32.37
C GLU A 536 -8.63 26.37 -31.59
N PRO A 537 -7.76 27.16 -30.94
CA PRO A 537 -8.15 28.50 -30.51
C PRO A 537 -8.75 29.25 -31.70
N GLU A 538 -9.78 30.07 -31.47
CA GLU A 538 -10.05 31.13 -32.43
C GLU A 538 -8.75 31.91 -32.62
N VAL A 539 -8.44 32.21 -33.88
CA VAL A 539 -7.35 33.08 -34.32
C VAL A 539 -7.20 34.21 -33.32
N THR A 540 -6.02 34.33 -32.68
CA THR A 540 -5.78 35.42 -31.75
C THR A 540 -6.09 36.73 -32.47
N THR A 541 -6.91 37.57 -31.85
CA THR A 541 -7.45 38.81 -32.46
C THR A 541 -6.37 39.91 -32.62
N ASP A 542 -5.09 39.54 -32.50
CA ASP A 542 -3.89 40.35 -32.68
C ASP A 542 -3.13 40.07 -34.01
N GLY A 543 -3.49 39.01 -34.75
CA GLY A 543 -3.09 38.83 -36.15
C GLY A 543 -1.61 38.51 -36.40
N THR A 544 -1.08 37.44 -35.78
CA THR A 544 0.24 36.88 -36.13
C THR A 544 0.17 35.42 -36.65
N CYS A 545 1.20 35.00 -37.39
CA CYS A 545 1.05 34.05 -38.49
C CYS A 545 1.05 32.56 -38.11
N GLY A 546 0.00 31.84 -38.56
CA GLY A 546 0.04 30.39 -38.83
C GLY A 546 0.04 30.10 -40.34
N PRO A 547 0.66 29.00 -40.83
CA PRO A 547 0.74 28.70 -42.26
C PRO A 547 -0.57 28.12 -42.82
N GLN A 548 -1.06 28.69 -43.94
CA GLN A 548 -2.17 28.09 -44.69
C GLN A 548 -1.75 26.81 -45.43
N LYS A 549 -2.70 25.87 -45.56
CA LYS A 549 -2.55 24.64 -46.37
C LYS A 549 -2.16 24.99 -47.81
N GLY A 550 -1.07 24.41 -48.33
CA GLY A 550 -0.90 24.23 -49.78
C GLY A 550 0.46 24.56 -50.40
N GLN A 551 1.41 25.20 -49.70
CA GLN A 551 2.76 25.43 -50.24
C GLN A 551 3.88 25.06 -49.26
N LYS A 552 4.96 24.49 -49.79
CA LYS A 552 6.16 24.14 -49.01
C LYS A 552 7.01 25.38 -48.76
N GLY A 553 7.03 25.85 -47.52
CA GLY A 553 8.00 26.84 -47.02
C GLY A 553 7.36 28.10 -46.43
N GLY A 554 7.34 28.17 -45.10
CA GLY A 554 6.97 29.37 -44.34
C GLY A 554 7.38 29.18 -42.87
N TRP A 555 8.27 30.03 -42.38
CA TRP A 555 8.82 30.01 -41.01
C TRP A 555 8.68 31.40 -40.40
N CYS A 556 8.51 31.46 -39.07
CA CYS A 556 8.74 32.67 -38.28
C CYS A 556 10.00 32.46 -37.43
N GLY A 557 10.93 33.43 -37.45
CA GLY A 557 12.19 33.33 -36.71
C GLY A 557 12.99 34.64 -36.75
N SER A 558 13.77 34.89 -35.70
CA SER A 558 14.47 36.15 -35.44
C SER A 558 15.98 36.08 -35.79
N THR A 559 16.32 35.50 -36.94
CA THR A 559 17.69 35.50 -37.47
C THR A 559 18.01 36.80 -38.24
N ASP A 560 19.30 37.06 -38.49
CA ASP A 560 19.90 38.33 -38.97
C ASP A 560 19.30 38.99 -40.24
N ALA A 561 18.36 38.34 -40.93
CA ALA A 561 17.48 39.01 -41.90
C ALA A 561 16.51 40.03 -41.26
N HIS A 562 16.37 40.04 -39.93
CA HIS A 562 15.45 40.93 -39.18
C HIS A 562 16.11 42.17 -38.53
N CYS A 563 17.43 42.37 -38.66
CA CYS A 563 18.14 43.53 -38.09
C CYS A 563 18.79 44.41 -39.17
N GLY A 564 17.97 45.13 -39.95
CA GLY A 564 18.40 46.17 -40.89
C GLY A 564 17.59 47.45 -40.74
N SER A 565 18.24 48.55 -40.35
CA SER A 565 17.69 49.92 -40.27
C SER A 565 16.34 50.07 -39.52
N GLY A 566 16.33 49.95 -38.19
CA GLY A 566 15.08 50.14 -37.43
C GLY A 566 15.13 50.03 -35.91
N CYS A 567 16.18 50.49 -35.23
CA CYS A 567 16.14 50.55 -33.77
C CYS A 567 15.18 51.65 -33.31
N GLN A 568 14.07 51.30 -32.65
CA GLN A 568 13.20 52.25 -31.96
C GLN A 568 13.02 51.87 -30.47
N SER A 569 13.94 52.44 -29.67
CA SER A 569 13.99 52.50 -28.21
C SER A 569 14.46 51.25 -27.46
N GLY A 570 15.38 51.47 -26.50
CA GLY A 570 16.17 50.43 -25.81
C GLY A 570 17.61 50.40 -26.33
N LYS A 571 18.60 50.69 -25.48
CA LYS A 571 20.01 50.73 -25.89
C LYS A 571 20.53 49.32 -26.15
N CYS A 572 21.12 49.08 -27.33
CA CYS A 572 22.13 48.04 -27.46
C CYS A 572 23.31 48.41 -26.55
N LEU A 573 23.58 47.57 -25.55
CA LEU A 573 24.83 47.59 -24.80
C LEU A 573 25.62 46.38 -25.24
N THR A 574 26.65 46.61 -26.06
CA THR A 574 27.76 45.68 -26.18
C THR A 574 28.56 45.69 -24.88
N ASP A 575 29.33 44.63 -24.65
CA ASP A 575 30.30 44.47 -23.55
C ASP A 575 29.72 43.97 -22.21
N PHE A 576 29.19 42.74 -22.23
CA PHE A 576 29.30 41.81 -21.09
C PHE A 576 29.59 40.40 -21.60
N GLU A 577 30.68 39.80 -21.11
CA GLU A 577 30.86 38.34 -21.12
C GLU A 577 29.92 37.73 -20.08
N THR A 578 29.24 36.61 -20.39
CA THR A 578 28.65 35.73 -19.38
C THR A 578 29.54 34.51 -19.18
N SER A 579 29.80 34.16 -17.93
CA SER A 579 30.82 33.18 -17.53
C SER A 579 30.35 31.72 -17.56
N ASP A 580 29.20 31.44 -18.18
CA ASP A 580 28.51 30.13 -18.21
C ASP A 580 28.05 29.67 -19.60
N GLY A 581 28.35 30.47 -20.64
CA GLY A 581 28.02 30.29 -22.08
C GLY A 581 27.35 28.98 -22.54
N THR A 582 26.02 28.96 -22.62
CA THR A 582 25.26 27.91 -23.32
C THR A 582 24.13 28.43 -24.21
N CYS A 583 24.07 27.92 -25.44
CA CYS A 583 22.91 27.95 -26.33
C CYS A 583 22.74 26.58 -27.01
N GLY A 584 21.53 26.01 -26.99
CA GLY A 584 21.10 25.00 -27.96
C GLY A 584 21.22 23.50 -27.58
N ALA A 585 20.42 22.69 -28.27
CA ALA A 585 20.15 21.27 -28.04
C ALA A 585 19.72 20.61 -29.38
N LEU A 586 19.67 19.28 -29.59
CA LEU A 586 19.90 18.14 -28.67
C LEU A 586 20.30 16.90 -29.51
N GLN A 587 21.35 16.14 -29.15
CA GLN A 587 21.48 14.71 -29.49
C GLN A 587 22.47 14.00 -28.54
N GLY A 588 22.48 12.66 -28.57
CA GLY A 588 23.04 11.80 -27.52
C GLY A 588 24.53 11.96 -27.19
N ASP A 589 24.88 11.42 -26.03
CA ASP A 589 26.18 11.46 -25.34
C ASP A 589 26.56 12.82 -24.71
N SER A 590 26.80 12.79 -23.39
CA SER A 590 26.81 13.97 -22.53
C SER A 590 28.10 14.80 -22.64
N TYR A 591 27.96 16.08 -23.02
CA TYR A 591 29.04 17.07 -22.86
C TYR A 591 29.41 17.26 -21.39
N CYS A 592 30.70 17.46 -21.10
CA CYS A 592 31.31 17.53 -19.76
C CYS A 592 30.78 18.62 -18.79
N GLY A 593 29.72 19.36 -19.11
CA GLY A 593 29.21 20.49 -18.32
C GLY A 593 28.34 20.13 -17.10
N ASN A 594 27.86 18.88 -16.96
CA ASN A 594 26.95 18.49 -15.86
C ASN A 594 27.15 17.07 -15.33
N TRP A 595 28.34 16.46 -15.55
CA TRP A 595 28.64 15.09 -15.11
C TRP A 595 29.56 15.11 -13.88
N THR A 596 29.07 14.64 -12.73
CA THR A 596 29.78 14.75 -11.44
C THR A 596 30.70 13.57 -11.09
N GLN A 597 30.78 12.52 -11.92
CA GLN A 597 31.57 11.30 -11.64
C GLN A 597 32.25 10.68 -12.89
N GLY A 598 33.10 11.44 -13.58
CA GLY A 598 34.00 10.92 -14.63
C GLY A 598 35.42 11.50 -14.51
N PRO A 599 36.49 10.69 -14.52
CA PRO A 599 37.85 11.18 -14.23
C PRO A 599 38.66 11.71 -15.43
N CYS A 600 38.25 11.47 -16.69
CA CYS A 600 38.80 12.15 -17.89
C CYS A 600 37.68 12.80 -18.71
N CYS A 601 37.90 14.03 -19.19
CA CYS A 601 37.11 14.69 -20.24
C CYS A 601 37.97 14.86 -21.50
N SER A 602 37.51 14.29 -22.61
CA SER A 602 38.19 14.33 -23.90
C SER A 602 38.06 15.70 -24.59
N SER A 603 38.97 16.03 -25.51
CA SER A 603 38.90 17.26 -26.32
C SER A 603 37.71 17.34 -27.28
N SER A 604 36.90 16.28 -27.36
CA SER A 604 35.67 16.22 -28.14
C SER A 604 34.40 16.27 -27.28
N GLY A 605 34.53 16.52 -25.97
CA GLY A 605 33.42 16.75 -25.05
C GLY A 605 32.88 15.51 -24.32
N PHE A 606 33.41 14.31 -24.60
CA PHE A 606 32.96 13.05 -23.97
C PHE A 606 33.67 12.75 -22.65
N CYS A 607 32.93 12.21 -21.68
CA CYS A 607 33.41 11.80 -20.35
C CYS A 607 33.65 10.28 -20.24
N GLY A 608 34.71 9.85 -19.54
CA GLY A 608 34.92 8.42 -19.27
C GLY A 608 36.09 8.10 -18.33
N SER A 609 36.25 6.82 -17.98
CA SER A 609 37.23 6.33 -17.00
C SER A 609 38.36 5.45 -17.56
N SER A 610 38.34 5.14 -18.86
CA SER A 610 39.37 4.33 -19.53
C SER A 610 40.44 5.19 -20.21
N THR A 611 41.65 4.64 -20.41
CA THR A 611 42.77 5.32 -21.08
C THR A 611 42.45 5.85 -22.48
N ALA A 612 41.49 5.24 -23.18
CA ALA A 612 40.98 5.72 -24.48
C ALA A 612 40.43 7.16 -24.41
N HIS A 613 39.91 7.60 -23.25
CA HIS A 613 39.37 8.95 -23.05
C HIS A 613 40.46 10.01 -22.79
N CYS A 614 41.70 9.58 -22.54
CA CYS A 614 42.83 10.43 -22.18
C CYS A 614 43.96 10.35 -23.26
N THR A 615 43.70 9.73 -24.43
CA THR A 615 44.69 9.47 -25.49
C THR A 615 44.78 10.63 -26.50
N ILE A 616 46.00 11.04 -26.87
CA ILE A 616 46.26 12.05 -27.91
C ILE A 616 46.11 11.42 -29.30
N LEU A 617 45.27 12.02 -30.16
CA LEU A 617 45.20 11.68 -31.58
C LEU A 617 46.04 12.67 -32.42
N THR A 618 47.02 12.13 -33.13
CA THR A 618 47.75 12.84 -34.20
C THR A 618 47.17 12.49 -35.56
N GLY A 619 46.95 13.50 -36.41
CA GLY A 619 46.58 13.29 -37.81
C GLY A 619 47.77 12.83 -38.67
N ASP A 620 47.49 12.34 -39.88
CA ASP A 620 48.50 11.92 -40.87
C ASP A 620 49.42 13.08 -41.34
N ASP A 621 49.06 14.32 -41.02
CA ASP A 621 49.83 15.55 -41.24
C ASP A 621 50.80 15.88 -40.07
N GLY A 622 50.84 15.04 -39.04
CA GLY A 622 51.64 15.26 -37.82
C GLY A 622 51.06 16.30 -36.85
N THR A 623 49.87 16.84 -37.11
CA THR A 623 49.22 17.79 -36.20
C THR A 623 48.51 17.07 -35.05
N ILE A 624 48.70 17.58 -33.83
CA ILE A 624 47.96 17.14 -32.64
C ILE A 624 46.55 17.72 -32.71
N LYS A 625 45.52 16.88 -32.78
CA LYS A 625 44.11 17.31 -32.89
C LYS A 625 43.31 17.20 -31.60
N GLY A 626 43.97 16.93 -30.46
CA GLY A 626 43.32 16.90 -29.16
C GLY A 626 44.29 16.66 -27.99
N GLY A 627 43.98 17.24 -26.83
CA GLY A 627 44.65 17.01 -25.55
C GLY A 627 43.67 17.27 -24.39
N CYS A 628 43.86 16.59 -23.25
CA CYS A 628 42.92 16.63 -22.12
C CYS A 628 42.61 18.06 -21.65
N GLN A 629 41.33 18.36 -21.38
CA GLN A 629 40.93 19.66 -20.83
C GLN A 629 41.00 19.73 -19.30
N SER A 630 40.86 18.60 -18.59
CA SER A 630 41.25 18.41 -17.18
C SER A 630 41.15 16.92 -16.79
N GLY A 631 41.71 16.55 -15.64
CA GLY A 631 41.60 15.18 -15.09
C GLY A 631 42.71 14.19 -15.48
N CYS A 632 43.68 14.58 -16.32
CA CYS A 632 44.79 13.73 -16.76
C CYS A 632 46.13 14.16 -16.14
N ASP A 633 46.99 13.21 -15.76
CA ASP A 633 48.37 13.46 -15.40
C ASP A 633 49.23 13.82 -16.63
N GLY A 634 50.48 14.25 -16.41
CA GLY A 634 51.41 14.64 -17.48
C GLY A 634 51.82 13.48 -18.42
N ASN A 635 51.35 12.26 -18.20
CA ASN A 635 51.65 11.07 -19.00
C ASN A 635 50.40 10.46 -19.67
N GLY A 636 49.21 11.06 -19.49
CA GLY A 636 47.96 10.61 -20.13
C GLY A 636 47.13 9.61 -19.31
N PHE A 637 47.32 9.52 -18.00
CA PHE A 637 46.50 8.69 -17.10
C PHE A 637 45.55 9.53 -16.22
N PRO A 638 44.41 8.99 -15.76
CA PRO A 638 43.49 9.75 -14.90
C PRO A 638 44.11 10.12 -13.54
N ILE A 639 43.90 11.37 -13.10
CA ILE A 639 44.35 11.88 -11.79
C ILE A 639 43.51 11.22 -10.68
N LYS A 640 44.16 10.46 -9.79
CA LYS A 640 43.53 9.98 -8.55
C LYS A 640 43.24 11.17 -7.61
N GLN A 641 42.12 11.11 -6.89
CA GLN A 641 41.76 12.13 -5.89
C GLN A 641 42.90 12.36 -4.87
N PRO A 642 43.02 13.59 -4.32
CA PRO A 642 44.12 13.93 -3.43
C PRO A 642 44.13 13.00 -2.20
N VAL A 643 45.18 12.18 -2.12
CA VAL A 643 45.43 11.31 -0.98
C VAL A 643 45.62 12.18 0.26
N ASN A 644 44.89 11.87 1.33
CA ASN A 644 45.07 12.46 2.64
C ASN A 644 46.56 12.32 3.06
N PRO A 645 47.29 13.41 3.36
CA PRO A 645 48.72 13.33 3.66
C PRO A 645 49.06 12.51 4.93
N ASN A 646 48.06 12.12 5.73
CA ASN A 646 48.16 11.02 6.69
C ASN A 646 46.90 10.12 6.56
N PRO A 647 46.92 9.06 5.72
CA PRO A 647 45.76 8.19 5.55
C PRO A 647 45.39 7.51 6.88
N GLY A 648 44.10 7.45 7.19
CA GLY A 648 43.61 6.72 8.37
C GLY A 648 43.89 5.22 8.22
N LYS A 649 43.98 4.49 9.33
CA LYS A 649 44.25 3.03 9.28
C LYS A 649 43.15 2.32 8.48
N TRP A 650 41.91 2.80 8.61
CA TRP A 650 40.74 2.32 7.89
C TRP A 650 40.88 2.33 6.35
N GLU A 651 41.67 3.25 5.77
CA GLU A 651 41.90 3.33 4.32
C GLU A 651 42.75 2.15 3.79
N THR A 652 43.46 1.45 4.68
CA THR A 652 44.42 0.38 4.33
C THR A 652 43.91 -1.04 4.58
N VAL A 653 42.92 -1.21 5.45
CA VAL A 653 42.37 -2.53 5.82
C VAL A 653 41.47 -3.08 4.71
N GLN A 654 41.59 -4.38 4.43
CA GLN A 654 40.90 -5.07 3.34
C GLN A 654 39.75 -5.95 3.85
N CYS A 655 38.72 -6.20 3.04
CA CYS A 655 37.60 -7.07 3.39
C CYS A 655 37.99 -8.54 3.64
N THR A 656 39.15 -8.98 3.13
CA THR A 656 39.72 -10.31 3.37
C THR A 656 40.41 -10.47 4.73
N GLU A 657 40.61 -9.38 5.49
CA GLU A 657 41.27 -9.43 6.78
C GLU A 657 40.44 -10.22 7.80
N LYS A 658 41.13 -10.94 8.70
CA LYS A 658 40.45 -11.84 9.65
C LYS A 658 39.49 -11.08 10.58
N VAL A 659 39.80 -9.82 10.87
CA VAL A 659 38.99 -8.90 11.69
C VAL A 659 37.64 -8.53 11.07
N ILE A 660 37.41 -8.86 9.79
CA ILE A 660 36.12 -8.68 9.10
C ILE A 660 35.46 -10.04 8.81
N THR A 661 36.23 -11.02 8.34
CA THR A 661 35.71 -12.33 7.91
C THR A 661 35.34 -13.27 9.05
N ASP A 662 35.91 -13.10 10.25
CA ASP A 662 35.63 -13.95 11.41
C ASP A 662 34.56 -13.32 12.32
N ALA A 663 33.29 -13.70 12.09
CA ALA A 663 32.14 -13.22 12.86
C ALA A 663 32.18 -13.57 14.36
N ALA A 664 33.05 -14.50 14.79
CA ALA A 664 33.25 -14.81 16.20
C ALA A 664 34.09 -13.74 16.94
N ILE A 665 34.73 -12.82 16.20
CA ILE A 665 35.42 -11.67 16.80
C ILE A 665 34.37 -10.70 17.36
N TRP A 666 34.59 -10.26 18.60
CA TRP A 666 33.66 -9.38 19.32
C TRP A 666 33.46 -8.07 18.53
N PRO A 667 32.23 -7.56 18.36
CA PRO A 667 31.93 -6.38 17.54
C PRO A 667 32.85 -5.17 17.73
N LYS A 668 33.25 -4.85 18.96
CA LYS A 668 34.18 -3.74 19.22
C LYS A 668 35.60 -4.01 18.71
N ASP A 669 36.09 -5.23 18.85
CA ASP A 669 37.40 -5.61 18.32
C ASP A 669 37.42 -5.52 16.78
N ARG A 670 36.27 -5.72 16.11
CA ARG A 670 36.12 -5.47 14.67
C ARG A 670 36.12 -3.99 14.32
N TRP A 671 35.33 -3.19 15.03
CA TRP A 671 35.19 -1.74 14.86
C TRP A 671 36.53 -0.99 15.09
N ASP A 672 37.21 -1.27 16.21
CA ASP A 672 38.52 -0.71 16.53
C ASP A 672 39.61 -1.31 15.60
N GLY A 673 39.43 -2.58 15.22
CA GLY A 673 40.29 -3.32 14.31
C GLY A 673 40.43 -2.67 12.94
N VAL A 674 39.35 -2.08 12.42
CA VAL A 674 39.33 -1.38 11.13
C VAL A 674 39.24 0.15 11.24
N ASP A 675 39.46 0.71 12.43
CA ASP A 675 39.54 2.17 12.68
C ASP A 675 38.25 2.93 12.28
N THR A 676 37.10 2.31 12.52
CA THR A 676 35.79 2.78 12.04
C THR A 676 35.36 4.12 12.64
N SER A 677 35.72 4.43 13.89
CA SER A 677 35.39 5.74 14.50
C SER A 677 36.09 6.91 13.79
N THR A 678 37.33 6.71 13.32
CA THR A 678 38.06 7.69 12.51
C THR A 678 37.41 7.84 11.13
N ALA A 679 37.04 6.73 10.49
CA ALA A 679 36.33 6.70 9.21
C ALA A 679 34.98 7.46 9.28
N LEU A 680 34.20 7.22 10.34
CA LEU A 680 32.92 7.89 10.59
C LEU A 680 33.12 9.40 10.78
N THR A 681 34.12 9.80 11.55
CA THR A 681 34.47 11.22 11.77
C THR A 681 34.90 11.90 10.47
N ALA A 682 35.66 11.20 9.61
CA ALA A 682 36.06 11.70 8.30
C ALA A 682 34.87 11.83 7.33
N ALA A 683 33.94 10.87 7.33
CA ALA A 683 32.71 10.93 6.54
C ALA A 683 31.78 12.08 6.98
N PHE A 684 31.66 12.34 8.28
CA PHE A 684 30.91 13.48 8.81
C PHE A 684 31.59 14.82 8.48
N SER A 685 32.92 14.90 8.55
CA SER A 685 33.68 16.08 8.13
C SER A 685 33.53 16.36 6.63
N TYR A 686 33.44 15.30 5.81
CA TYR A 686 33.16 15.38 4.39
C TYR A 686 31.74 15.89 4.10
N TRP A 687 30.73 15.39 4.82
CA TRP A 687 29.37 15.94 4.76
C TRP A 687 29.35 17.43 5.14
N ASP A 688 30.02 17.80 6.23
CA ASP A 688 30.11 19.20 6.67
C ASP A 688 30.72 20.11 5.59
N SER A 689 31.75 19.64 4.88
CA SER A 689 32.36 20.36 3.75
C SER A 689 31.46 20.54 2.52
N ARG A 690 30.33 19.81 2.47
CA ARG A 690 29.38 19.76 1.34
C ARG A 690 27.96 20.19 1.71
N LYS A 691 27.75 20.76 2.90
CA LYS A 691 26.46 21.30 3.33
C LYS A 691 25.89 22.27 2.29
N GLY A 692 24.72 21.92 1.74
CA GLY A 692 24.09 22.61 0.60
C GLY A 692 24.19 21.88 -0.75
N GLY A 693 24.85 20.73 -0.82
CA GLY A 693 24.87 19.85 -1.99
C GLY A 693 23.49 19.26 -2.35
N LYS A 694 23.37 18.70 -3.56
CA LYS A 694 22.11 18.10 -4.07
C LYS A 694 21.77 16.74 -3.44
N LEU A 695 22.69 16.16 -2.66
CA LEU A 695 22.54 14.83 -2.06
C LEU A 695 22.19 14.94 -0.57
N THR A 696 21.44 13.94 -0.09
CA THR A 696 20.99 13.87 1.31
C THR A 696 22.07 13.26 2.18
N PHE A 697 22.16 13.61 3.48
CA PHE A 697 23.18 13.11 4.42
C PHE A 697 23.63 11.65 4.19
N ALA A 698 22.75 10.66 4.33
CA ALA A 698 23.09 9.24 4.15
C ALA A 698 23.60 8.86 2.74
N LYS A 699 23.22 9.63 1.69
CA LYS A 699 23.76 9.48 0.33
C LYS A 699 25.19 9.98 0.23
N GLU A 700 25.52 11.11 0.84
CA GLU A 700 26.92 11.59 0.88
C GLU A 700 27.80 10.66 1.72
N ILE A 701 27.28 10.07 2.81
CA ILE A 701 28.00 9.05 3.59
C ILE A 701 28.20 7.75 2.80
N SER A 702 27.20 7.24 2.08
CA SER A 702 27.39 6.08 1.19
C SER A 702 28.43 6.38 0.10
N ASN A 703 28.27 7.51 -0.59
CA ASN A 703 29.19 7.94 -1.65
C ASN A 703 30.62 8.14 -1.16
N TYR A 704 30.82 8.60 0.08
CA TYR A 704 32.16 8.76 0.68
C TYR A 704 32.91 7.42 0.77
N PHE A 705 32.20 6.32 1.03
CA PHE A 705 32.77 4.97 1.09
C PHE A 705 32.67 4.19 -0.22
N ASN A 706 32.31 4.86 -1.33
CA ASN A 706 31.93 4.21 -2.61
C ASN A 706 30.91 3.08 -2.43
N GLY A 707 30.00 3.23 -1.46
CA GLY A 707 28.87 2.33 -1.25
C GLY A 707 27.87 2.37 -2.40
N PRO A 708 26.93 1.42 -2.46
CA PRO A 708 25.95 1.35 -3.53
C PRO A 708 25.09 2.62 -3.60
N GLU A 709 24.66 2.95 -4.82
CA GLU A 709 23.74 4.06 -5.03
C GLU A 709 22.41 3.81 -4.31
N VAL A 710 22.13 4.66 -3.32
CA VAL A 710 20.88 4.65 -2.54
C VAL A 710 19.72 5.12 -3.43
N ASN A 711 19.24 4.25 -4.30
CA ASN A 711 18.09 4.48 -5.16
C ASN A 711 16.79 3.97 -4.50
N THR A 712 15.66 4.35 -5.08
CA THR A 712 14.31 4.03 -4.56
C THR A 712 13.93 2.56 -4.68
N ALA A 713 14.73 1.70 -5.33
CA ALA A 713 14.46 0.28 -5.46
C ALA A 713 15.09 -0.55 -4.33
N ASN A 714 16.32 -0.26 -3.91
CA ASN A 714 17.11 -1.13 -3.00
C ASN A 714 17.86 -0.41 -1.85
N GLY A 715 17.73 0.92 -1.70
CA GLY A 715 18.81 1.74 -1.14
C GLY A 715 19.11 1.80 0.37
N CYS A 716 18.17 1.50 1.30
CA CYS A 716 18.41 1.72 2.76
C CYS A 716 17.95 0.56 3.69
N ASN A 717 17.46 -0.55 3.14
CA ASN A 717 16.86 -1.65 3.92
C ASN A 717 17.56 -3.00 3.72
N SER A 718 18.42 -3.13 2.71
CA SER A 718 19.23 -4.32 2.46
C SER A 718 20.56 -4.22 3.17
N PHE A 719 20.97 -5.27 3.86
CA PHE A 719 22.34 -5.36 4.38
C PHE A 719 23.34 -5.50 3.23
N LEU A 720 24.44 -4.77 3.32
CA LEU A 720 25.55 -4.77 2.37
C LEU A 720 26.53 -5.91 2.68
N GLU A 721 27.22 -6.41 1.66
CA GLU A 721 28.46 -7.17 1.82
C GLU A 721 29.67 -6.22 1.98
N CYS A 722 30.83 -6.73 2.40
CA CYS A 722 31.99 -5.85 2.63
C CYS A 722 32.50 -5.21 1.33
N ASP A 723 32.55 -6.00 0.27
CA ASP A 723 33.05 -5.60 -1.06
C ASP A 723 32.10 -4.63 -1.80
N ASP A 724 30.89 -4.38 -1.27
CA ASP A 724 29.99 -3.30 -1.74
C ASP A 724 30.51 -1.90 -1.38
N THR A 725 31.60 -1.79 -0.61
CA THR A 725 32.23 -0.53 -0.19
C THR A 725 33.73 -0.58 -0.43
N SER A 726 34.39 0.57 -0.64
CA SER A 726 35.84 0.57 -0.89
C SER A 726 36.70 0.28 0.34
N HIS A 727 36.11 0.31 1.55
CA HIS A 727 36.80 0.02 2.82
C HIS A 727 35.83 -0.64 3.81
N PRO A 728 36.25 -1.66 4.60
CA PRO A 728 35.38 -2.36 5.54
C PRO A 728 34.71 -1.46 6.60
N ALA A 729 35.31 -0.31 6.92
CA ALA A 729 34.69 0.67 7.80
C ALA A 729 33.36 1.22 7.24
N GLY A 730 33.26 1.39 5.92
CA GLY A 730 32.03 1.78 5.24
C GLY A 730 30.92 0.74 5.40
N TYR A 731 31.25 -0.53 5.16
CA TYR A 731 30.36 -1.68 5.40
C TYR A 731 29.79 -1.69 6.83
N LEU A 732 30.62 -1.53 7.87
CA LEU A 732 30.17 -1.51 9.27
C LEU A 732 29.25 -0.31 9.57
N ILE A 733 29.58 0.88 9.05
CA ILE A 733 28.78 2.11 9.26
C ILE A 733 27.43 2.02 8.55
N LEU A 734 27.42 1.61 7.28
CA LEU A 734 26.20 1.57 6.47
C LEU A 734 25.26 0.45 6.94
N ASN A 735 25.77 -0.71 7.36
CA ASN A 735 24.91 -1.76 7.95
C ASN A 735 24.33 -1.37 9.32
N ALA A 736 25.01 -0.54 10.10
CA ALA A 736 24.42 0.07 11.29
C ALA A 736 23.30 1.05 10.94
N PHE A 737 23.43 1.84 9.85
CA PHE A 737 22.35 2.70 9.35
C PHE A 737 21.14 1.89 8.84
N VAL A 738 21.37 0.81 8.08
CA VAL A 738 20.33 -0.13 7.64
C VAL A 738 19.60 -0.74 8.84
N SER A 739 20.31 -1.12 9.90
CA SER A 739 19.72 -1.66 11.13
C SER A 739 18.77 -0.67 11.82
N ILE A 740 19.16 0.62 11.88
CA ILE A 740 18.31 1.69 12.43
C ILE A 740 17.08 1.93 11.53
N SER A 741 17.27 1.99 10.21
CA SER A 741 16.19 2.14 9.22
C SER A 741 15.17 1.00 9.34
N ASN A 742 15.63 -0.25 9.30
CA ASN A 742 14.79 -1.44 9.40
C ASN A 742 14.05 -1.53 10.75
N TYR A 743 14.67 -1.12 11.86
CA TYR A 743 13.99 -1.04 13.16
C TYR A 743 12.79 -0.07 13.10
N TYR A 744 12.97 1.15 12.59
CA TYR A 744 11.89 2.14 12.51
C TYR A 744 10.84 1.80 11.44
N ASN A 745 11.21 1.18 10.32
CA ASN A 745 10.27 0.61 9.35
C ASN A 745 9.41 -0.48 10.00
N ASN A 746 10.02 -1.45 10.69
CA ASN A 746 9.29 -2.53 11.36
C ASN A 746 8.40 -2.00 12.49
N PHE A 747 8.82 -0.95 13.20
CA PHE A 747 7.99 -0.22 14.17
C PHE A 747 6.74 0.39 13.52
N TYR A 748 6.89 1.06 12.38
CA TYR A 748 5.78 1.66 11.65
C TYR A 748 4.75 0.59 11.24
N PHE A 749 5.19 -0.50 10.62
CA PHE A 749 4.31 -1.61 10.25
C PHE A 749 3.71 -2.35 11.46
N ALA A 750 4.41 -2.42 12.59
CA ALA A 750 3.90 -3.01 13.82
C ALA A 750 2.80 -2.15 14.45
N ILE A 751 2.96 -0.82 14.44
CA ILE A 751 1.91 0.13 14.84
C ILE A 751 0.70 -0.03 13.93
N ASP A 752 0.90 -0.20 12.63
CA ASP A 752 -0.18 -0.36 11.67
C ASP A 752 -1.00 -1.63 11.89
N GLN A 753 -0.33 -2.80 11.94
CA GLN A 753 -0.97 -4.08 12.22
C GLN A 753 -1.64 -4.12 13.61
N ALA A 754 -1.06 -3.43 14.60
CA ALA A 754 -1.62 -3.37 15.96
C ALA A 754 -2.84 -2.43 16.05
N HIS A 755 -2.74 -1.24 15.45
CA HIS A 755 -3.84 -0.29 15.32
C HIS A 755 -5.03 -0.98 14.67
N ALA A 756 -4.77 -1.65 13.55
CA ALA A 756 -5.76 -2.38 12.80
C ALA A 756 -6.44 -3.44 13.70
N LEU A 757 -5.68 -4.35 14.32
CA LEU A 757 -6.27 -5.41 15.14
C LEU A 757 -7.09 -4.87 16.33
N VAL A 758 -6.59 -3.83 16.99
CA VAL A 758 -7.23 -3.23 18.16
C VAL A 758 -8.50 -2.48 17.78
N ASP A 759 -8.48 -1.71 16.69
CA ASP A 759 -9.58 -0.85 16.26
C ASP A 759 -10.92 -1.61 16.18
N SER A 760 -11.01 -2.72 15.45
CA SER A 760 -12.28 -3.45 15.39
C SER A 760 -12.53 -4.40 16.58
N THR A 761 -11.61 -4.55 17.55
CA THR A 761 -11.99 -5.13 18.86
C THR A 761 -12.76 -4.15 19.74
N ILE A 762 -12.88 -2.87 19.37
CA ILE A 762 -13.45 -1.83 20.21
C ILE A 762 -14.88 -2.14 20.67
N SER A 763 -15.72 -2.70 19.82
CA SER A 763 -17.07 -3.15 20.22
C SER A 763 -17.02 -4.28 21.25
N SER A 764 -16.02 -5.16 21.17
CA SER A 764 -15.77 -6.23 22.16
C SER A 764 -15.22 -5.67 23.47
N VAL A 765 -14.32 -4.68 23.42
CA VAL A 765 -13.82 -3.95 24.61
C VAL A 765 -14.98 -3.22 25.31
N GLN A 766 -15.83 -2.52 24.56
CA GLN A 766 -16.99 -1.80 25.10
C GLN A 766 -18.05 -2.76 25.67
N GLY A 767 -18.35 -3.85 24.96
CA GLY A 767 -19.29 -4.87 25.44
C GLY A 767 -18.77 -5.68 26.63
N THR A 768 -17.45 -5.83 26.78
CA THR A 768 -16.84 -6.59 27.89
C THR A 768 -16.61 -5.73 29.13
N PHE A 769 -16.05 -4.52 28.97
CA PHE A 769 -15.55 -3.72 30.10
C PHE A 769 -16.45 -2.55 30.49
N ALA A 770 -16.95 -1.76 29.53
CA ALA A 770 -18.07 -0.82 29.66
C ALA A 770 -18.27 -0.02 28.36
N ASN A 771 -19.53 0.31 28.05
CA ASN A 771 -19.87 1.18 26.92
C ASN A 771 -19.47 2.63 27.22
N VAL A 772 -18.50 3.20 26.49
CA VAL A 772 -18.05 4.59 26.69
C VAL A 772 -19.20 5.57 26.44
N LYS A 773 -19.61 6.32 27.47
CA LYS A 773 -20.68 7.34 27.43
C LYS A 773 -20.16 8.77 27.54
N ASN A 774 -19.07 8.98 28.26
CA ASN A 774 -18.42 10.30 28.34
C ASN A 774 -17.23 10.35 27.38
N SER A 775 -17.50 10.79 26.16
CA SER A 775 -16.52 10.75 25.07
C SER A 775 -15.49 11.88 25.12
N GLU A 776 -15.82 13.04 25.72
CA GLU A 776 -14.85 14.08 26.04
C GLU A 776 -13.81 13.58 27.06
N LYS A 777 -14.27 12.91 28.12
CA LYS A 777 -13.38 12.27 29.11
C LYS A 777 -12.54 11.16 28.47
N ALA A 778 -13.11 10.36 27.58
CA ALA A 778 -12.35 9.33 26.85
C ALA A 778 -11.25 9.93 25.96
N LEU A 779 -11.57 11.00 25.21
CA LEU A 779 -10.60 11.74 24.40
C LEU A 779 -9.50 12.36 25.28
N GLN A 780 -9.86 12.97 26.42
CA GLN A 780 -8.88 13.53 27.35
C GLN A 780 -7.93 12.45 27.90
N ILE A 781 -8.46 11.29 28.35
CA ILE A 781 -7.61 10.19 28.82
C ILE A 781 -6.71 9.69 27.68
N MET A 782 -7.21 9.60 26.43
CA MET A 782 -6.35 9.25 25.29
C MET A 782 -5.19 10.25 25.12
N LEU A 783 -5.47 11.55 25.03
CA LEU A 783 -4.43 12.57 24.84
C LEU A 783 -3.40 12.53 25.98
N ASP A 784 -3.82 12.24 27.21
CA ASP A 784 -2.92 12.09 28.36
C ASP A 784 -2.04 10.83 28.33
N VAL A 785 -2.42 9.76 27.60
CA VAL A 785 -1.69 8.48 27.57
C VAL A 785 -0.97 8.16 26.26
N ILE A 786 -1.31 8.77 25.11
CA ILE A 786 -0.71 8.40 23.81
C ILE A 786 0.82 8.54 23.84
N GLY A 787 1.35 9.61 24.44
CA GLY A 787 2.79 9.76 24.63
C GLY A 787 3.37 8.65 25.52
N LEU A 788 2.72 8.32 26.63
CA LEU A 788 3.18 7.26 27.53
C LEU A 788 3.20 5.88 26.86
N GLY A 789 2.18 5.58 26.05
CA GLY A 789 2.11 4.34 25.28
C GLY A 789 3.25 4.20 24.27
N PHE A 790 3.61 5.29 23.57
CA PHE A 790 4.83 5.32 22.74
C PHE A 790 6.07 4.97 23.58
N GLY A 791 6.18 5.55 24.78
CA GLY A 791 7.22 5.22 25.75
C GLY A 791 7.37 3.72 26.01
N VAL A 792 6.26 3.05 26.36
CA VAL A 792 6.24 1.63 26.74
C VAL A 792 6.73 0.72 25.61
N PHE A 793 6.15 0.80 24.41
CA PHE A 793 6.54 -0.12 23.33
C PHE A 793 7.86 0.28 22.67
N ALA A 794 8.22 1.58 22.59
CA ALA A 794 9.52 2.00 22.08
C ALA A 794 10.67 1.57 23.00
N ALA A 795 10.53 1.72 24.32
CA ALA A 795 11.50 1.22 25.30
C ALA A 795 11.61 -0.32 25.23
N SER A 796 10.47 -1.03 25.13
CA SER A 796 10.43 -2.49 25.01
C SER A 796 11.02 -3.02 23.69
N GLY A 797 10.84 -2.29 22.59
CA GLY A 797 11.47 -2.61 21.30
C GLY A 797 12.99 -2.50 21.38
N TRP A 798 13.51 -1.44 22.00
CA TRP A 798 14.94 -1.27 22.21
C TRP A 798 15.52 -2.24 23.26
N ALA A 799 14.71 -2.79 24.18
CA ALA A 799 15.12 -3.88 25.06
C ALA A 799 15.63 -5.11 24.28
N ARG A 800 15.15 -5.32 23.05
CA ARG A 800 15.61 -6.40 22.14
C ARG A 800 17.07 -6.24 21.68
N LEU A 801 17.74 -5.12 21.96
CA LEU A 801 19.20 -4.99 21.78
C LEU A 801 20.01 -5.68 22.88
N LYS A 802 19.45 -5.90 24.08
CA LYS A 802 20.18 -6.48 25.22
C LYS A 802 20.86 -7.83 24.89
N PRO A 803 20.26 -8.74 24.09
CA PRO A 803 20.91 -9.98 23.63
C PRO A 803 21.97 -9.82 22.52
N ALA A 804 22.17 -8.63 21.95
CA ALA A 804 23.09 -8.46 20.81
C ALA A 804 24.57 -8.75 21.21
N PRO A 805 25.41 -9.30 20.31
CA PRO A 805 26.74 -9.81 20.67
C PRO A 805 27.69 -8.81 21.34
N TYR A 806 27.50 -7.50 21.11
CA TYR A 806 28.24 -6.44 21.80
C TYR A 806 28.01 -6.47 23.33
N PHE A 807 26.75 -6.56 23.77
CA PHE A 807 26.35 -6.46 25.19
C PHE A 807 26.49 -7.78 25.96
N GLN A 808 26.73 -8.90 25.28
CA GLN A 808 26.79 -10.25 25.87
C GLN A 808 28.18 -10.67 26.40
N GLN A 809 29.20 -9.81 26.35
CA GLN A 809 30.55 -10.12 26.87
C GLN A 809 30.87 -9.38 28.19
N PRO A 810 30.79 -10.06 29.37
CA PRO A 810 31.06 -9.44 30.65
C PRO A 810 32.48 -8.89 30.76
N GLY A 811 32.61 -7.65 31.26
CA GLY A 811 33.90 -7.01 31.52
C GLY A 811 34.68 -6.53 30.28
N ARG A 812 34.06 -6.53 29.09
CA ARG A 812 34.65 -5.97 27.86
C ARG A 812 33.88 -4.77 27.30
N GLY A 813 32.55 -4.84 27.26
CA GLY A 813 31.70 -3.79 26.69
C GLY A 813 31.28 -2.67 27.66
N ILE A 814 30.68 -1.63 27.09
CA ILE A 814 29.82 -0.69 27.84
C ILE A 814 28.54 -1.45 28.23
N ASP A 815 28.10 -1.29 29.48
CA ASP A 815 26.86 -1.90 29.98
C ASP A 815 25.65 -1.44 29.14
N PHE A 816 24.71 -2.35 28.87
CA PHE A 816 23.44 -2.02 28.25
C PHE A 816 22.70 -0.92 29.04
N ASP A 817 22.83 -0.90 30.37
CA ASP A 817 22.24 0.15 31.21
C ASP A 817 22.85 1.55 30.97
N THR A 818 24.09 1.64 30.46
CA THR A 818 24.67 2.92 30.01
C THR A 818 24.20 3.28 28.58
N TYR A 819 23.84 2.29 27.76
CA TYR A 819 23.28 2.51 26.44
C TYR A 819 21.80 2.93 26.47
N LYS A 820 21.03 2.49 27.48
CA LYS A 820 19.64 2.92 27.73
C LYS A 820 19.48 4.45 27.68
N ASP A 821 20.44 5.24 28.16
CA ASP A 821 20.35 6.71 28.16
C ASP A 821 20.26 7.33 26.74
N THR A 822 20.94 6.74 25.75
CA THR A 822 20.82 7.16 24.33
C THR A 822 19.43 6.82 23.78
N LEU A 823 18.92 5.64 24.13
CA LEU A 823 17.60 5.16 23.73
C LEU A 823 16.47 5.99 24.36
N ASN A 824 16.62 6.34 25.65
CA ASN A 824 15.70 7.18 26.40
C ASN A 824 15.57 8.58 25.78
N THR A 825 16.63 9.11 25.19
CA THR A 825 16.57 10.40 24.46
C THR A 825 15.68 10.26 23.21
N LEU A 826 15.82 9.19 22.43
CA LEU A 826 14.95 8.94 21.26
C LEU A 826 13.49 8.72 21.65
N VAL A 827 13.25 7.94 22.71
CA VAL A 827 11.92 7.69 23.26
C VAL A 827 11.31 9.01 23.75
N SER A 828 12.02 9.78 24.58
CA SER A 828 11.56 11.08 25.09
C SER A 828 11.26 12.07 23.95
N ASN A 829 12.10 12.11 22.91
CA ASN A 829 11.85 12.95 21.74
C ASN A 829 10.55 12.57 21.03
N GLY A 830 10.27 11.27 20.85
CA GLY A 830 9.00 10.78 20.30
C GLY A 830 7.78 11.19 21.14
N ILE A 831 7.89 11.12 22.47
CA ILE A 831 6.84 11.56 23.39
C ILE A 831 6.59 13.07 23.25
N THR A 832 7.65 13.88 23.13
CA THR A 832 7.54 15.32 22.88
C THR A 832 6.88 15.62 21.53
N ILE A 833 7.29 14.93 20.46
CA ILE A 833 6.69 15.07 19.12
C ILE A 833 5.18 14.78 19.13
N ILE A 834 4.74 13.74 19.86
CA ILE A 834 3.32 13.42 20.04
C ILE A 834 2.58 14.58 20.72
N LYS A 835 3.11 15.07 21.85
CA LYS A 835 2.51 16.18 22.62
C LYS A 835 2.41 17.45 21.76
N ASP A 836 3.47 17.82 21.04
CA ASP A 836 3.52 19.02 20.20
C ASP A 836 2.61 18.97 18.97
N THR A 837 2.36 17.77 18.43
CA THR A 837 1.46 17.56 17.30
C THR A 837 0.00 17.69 17.75
N GLN A 838 -0.36 17.05 18.87
CA GLN A 838 -1.75 17.03 19.38
C GLN A 838 -2.27 18.39 19.86
N VAL A 839 -1.40 19.31 20.28
CA VAL A 839 -1.81 20.66 20.72
C VAL A 839 -2.31 21.54 19.57
N LYS A 840 -1.96 21.22 18.31
CA LYS A 840 -2.25 22.05 17.13
C LYS A 840 -3.59 21.70 16.45
N ASP A 841 -3.99 20.44 16.41
CA ASP A 841 -5.24 19.99 15.78
C ASP A 841 -6.45 20.04 16.73
N LYS A 842 -6.95 21.27 16.99
CA LYS A 842 -8.16 21.47 17.82
C LYS A 842 -9.49 21.40 17.07
N THR A 843 -9.48 21.13 15.76
CA THR A 843 -10.69 21.00 14.92
C THR A 843 -11.17 19.55 14.83
N LEU A 844 -11.41 18.93 15.98
CA LEU A 844 -12.08 17.63 16.09
C LEU A 844 -13.50 17.83 16.65
N SER A 845 -14.43 18.14 15.75
CA SER A 845 -15.86 18.18 16.06
C SER A 845 -16.64 17.35 15.05
N VAL A 846 -16.99 16.11 15.42
CA VAL A 846 -18.23 15.36 15.12
C VAL A 846 -18.08 13.94 15.70
N GLN A 847 -18.97 13.60 16.65
CA GLN A 847 -19.27 12.24 17.14
C GLN A 847 -18.07 11.35 17.54
N ASN A 848 -17.44 11.69 18.67
CA ASN A 848 -16.35 10.96 19.32
C ASN A 848 -16.68 9.48 19.64
N ALA A 849 -16.26 8.55 18.77
CA ALA A 849 -16.25 7.11 19.02
C ALA A 849 -14.90 6.63 19.57
N LEU A 850 -14.87 5.47 20.23
CA LEU A 850 -13.62 4.90 20.77
C LEU A 850 -12.63 4.50 19.64
N GLY A 851 -13.12 4.22 18.43
CA GLY A 851 -12.29 4.02 17.22
C GLY A 851 -11.51 5.27 16.81
N THR A 852 -12.16 6.44 16.79
CA THR A 852 -11.49 7.73 16.52
C THR A 852 -10.35 7.98 17.51
N ASN A 853 -10.57 7.64 18.78
CA ASN A 853 -9.57 7.72 19.83
C ASN A 853 -8.36 6.80 19.56
N VAL A 854 -8.60 5.56 19.14
CA VAL A 854 -7.57 4.58 18.78
C VAL A 854 -6.78 4.98 17.51
N ALA A 855 -7.45 5.53 16.50
CA ALA A 855 -6.80 6.07 15.31
C ALA A 855 -5.92 7.30 15.63
N LEU A 856 -6.34 8.19 16.54
CA LEU A 856 -5.53 9.31 17.02
C LEU A 856 -4.26 8.83 17.76
N MET A 857 -4.36 7.73 18.50
CA MET A 857 -3.22 7.09 19.17
C MET A 857 -2.20 6.56 18.16
N ALA A 858 -2.65 5.77 17.18
CA ALA A 858 -1.79 5.25 16.12
C ALA A 858 -1.15 6.38 15.29
N SER A 859 -1.93 7.41 14.93
CA SER A 859 -1.48 8.61 14.20
C SER A 859 -0.30 9.31 14.89
N GLY A 860 -0.41 9.55 16.20
CA GLY A 860 0.70 10.12 16.99
C GLY A 860 1.96 9.25 16.95
N TRP A 861 1.80 7.93 17.03
CA TRP A 861 2.91 6.97 17.04
C TRP A 861 3.61 6.82 15.69
N TYR A 862 2.87 6.82 14.57
CA TYR A 862 3.47 6.90 13.24
C TYR A 862 4.29 8.18 13.11
N LYS A 863 3.72 9.33 13.49
CA LYS A 863 4.36 10.64 13.34
C LYS A 863 5.63 10.77 14.18
N ALA A 864 5.63 10.24 15.40
CA ALA A 864 6.83 10.14 16.23
C ALA A 864 7.92 9.31 15.54
N SER A 865 7.59 8.10 15.10
CA SER A 865 8.54 7.16 14.48
C SER A 865 9.17 7.74 13.21
N GLU A 866 8.36 8.33 12.33
CA GLU A 866 8.80 9.01 11.11
C GLU A 866 9.71 10.22 11.42
N THR A 867 9.32 11.04 12.39
CA THR A 867 10.05 12.28 12.73
C THR A 867 11.39 11.97 13.42
N ILE A 868 11.45 10.92 14.25
CA ILE A 868 12.72 10.44 14.84
C ILE A 868 13.65 9.93 13.74
N LEU A 869 13.19 9.08 12.81
CA LEU A 869 14.04 8.59 11.71
C LEU A 869 14.51 9.74 10.81
N LYS A 870 13.66 10.74 10.58
CA LYS A 870 14.04 11.97 9.87
C LYS A 870 15.16 12.72 10.58
N SER A 871 15.00 12.99 11.87
CA SER A 871 15.99 13.72 12.67
C SER A 871 17.30 12.94 12.83
N LEU A 872 17.26 11.60 12.90
CA LEU A 872 18.46 10.76 12.94
C LEU A 872 19.31 10.86 11.67
N PHE A 873 18.70 11.11 10.51
CA PHE A 873 19.39 11.15 9.21
C PHE A 873 19.24 12.50 8.49
N ASP A 874 19.11 13.62 9.23
CA ASP A 874 19.07 14.97 8.65
C ASP A 874 20.47 15.58 8.41
N GLY A 875 21.52 15.07 9.06
CA GLY A 875 22.89 15.56 8.94
C GLY A 875 23.17 16.82 9.77
N SER A 876 22.31 17.16 10.74
CA SER A 876 22.57 18.13 11.79
C SER A 876 23.67 17.63 12.74
N GLU A 877 24.30 18.55 13.47
CA GLU A 877 25.34 18.21 14.46
C GLU A 877 24.81 17.25 15.53
N ASP A 878 23.55 17.43 15.94
CA ASP A 878 22.91 16.58 16.96
C ASP A 878 22.49 15.21 16.41
N SER A 879 22.09 15.11 15.12
CA SER A 879 21.91 13.82 14.45
C SER A 879 23.22 13.02 14.40
N MET A 880 24.33 13.67 14.06
CA MET A 880 25.65 13.04 13.96
C MET A 880 26.16 12.58 15.33
N LYS A 881 25.99 13.40 16.39
CA LYS A 881 26.26 12.98 17.78
C LYS A 881 25.40 11.77 18.20
N THR A 882 24.11 11.80 17.89
CA THR A 882 23.16 10.73 18.28
C THR A 882 23.48 9.43 17.56
N LEU A 883 23.68 9.46 16.23
CA LEU A 883 24.12 8.32 15.44
C LEU A 883 25.46 7.76 15.96
N THR A 884 26.44 8.63 16.25
CA THR A 884 27.72 8.19 16.85
C THR A 884 27.47 7.44 18.16
N SER A 885 26.65 7.98 19.07
CA SER A 885 26.32 7.30 20.33
C SER A 885 25.68 5.92 20.11
N MET A 886 24.80 5.81 19.10
CA MET A 886 24.14 4.56 18.74
C MET A 886 25.09 3.51 18.15
N ILE A 887 25.99 3.87 17.25
CA ILE A 887 26.76 2.90 16.45
C ILE A 887 28.21 2.68 16.91
N ASP A 888 28.83 3.68 17.57
CA ASP A 888 30.26 3.66 17.90
C ASP A 888 30.65 2.46 18.78
N GLY A 889 31.78 1.84 18.47
CA GLY A 889 32.23 0.57 19.05
C GLY A 889 31.53 -0.66 18.45
N GLY A 890 30.74 -0.52 17.38
CA GLY A 890 30.05 -1.65 16.75
C GLY A 890 28.84 -2.15 17.54
N LYS A 891 28.18 -1.29 18.32
CA LYS A 891 27.04 -1.66 19.20
C LYS A 891 25.86 -2.30 18.46
N LEU A 892 25.66 -1.93 17.19
CA LEU A 892 24.62 -2.48 16.31
C LEU A 892 25.17 -3.51 15.31
N GLN A 893 26.45 -3.88 15.39
CA GLN A 893 27.01 -4.89 14.50
C GLN A 893 26.45 -6.27 14.87
N ASP A 894 26.00 -7.00 13.85
CA ASP A 894 25.26 -8.27 13.95
C ASP A 894 23.95 -8.18 14.78
N PHE A 895 23.41 -6.98 14.99
CA PHE A 895 22.05 -6.82 15.48
C PHE A 895 21.07 -7.08 14.33
N THR A 896 20.20 -8.08 14.48
CA THR A 896 19.04 -8.24 13.61
C THR A 896 17.87 -7.46 14.21
N PRO A 897 17.35 -6.41 13.55
CA PRO A 897 16.17 -5.70 14.03
C PRO A 897 14.97 -6.65 14.13
N PRO A 898 14.18 -6.60 15.22
CA PRO A 898 12.97 -7.40 15.33
C PRO A 898 12.00 -7.09 14.19
N THR A 899 11.32 -8.11 13.70
CA THR A 899 10.31 -8.00 12.64
C THR A 899 9.08 -7.23 13.13
N SER A 900 8.29 -6.67 12.21
CA SER A 900 7.03 -6.00 12.56
C SER A 900 6.08 -6.91 13.35
N VAL A 901 6.03 -8.20 13.01
CA VAL A 901 5.24 -9.22 13.72
C VAL A 901 5.69 -9.38 15.18
N GLU A 902 6.98 -9.38 15.47
CA GLU A 902 7.52 -9.51 16.83
C GLU A 902 7.33 -8.26 17.70
N ILE A 903 7.21 -7.09 17.07
CA ILE A 903 6.96 -5.81 17.75
C ILE A 903 5.45 -5.63 18.01
N LYS A 904 4.61 -6.03 17.04
CA LYS A 904 3.14 -5.83 17.01
C LYS A 904 2.46 -6.20 18.33
N ASP A 905 2.78 -7.36 18.91
CA ASP A 905 2.14 -7.83 20.15
C ASP A 905 2.40 -6.89 21.34
N THR A 906 3.56 -6.24 21.39
CA THR A 906 3.89 -5.24 22.42
C THR A 906 3.09 -3.96 22.23
N VAL A 907 2.84 -3.57 20.97
CA VAL A 907 2.00 -2.41 20.63
C VAL A 907 0.54 -2.69 20.98
N ILE A 908 -0.02 -3.84 20.57
CA ILE A 908 -1.39 -4.28 20.92
C ILE A 908 -1.58 -4.28 22.44
N LYS A 909 -0.64 -4.89 23.19
CA LYS A 909 -0.69 -4.95 24.65
C LYS A 909 -0.62 -3.55 25.29
N SER A 910 0.17 -2.65 24.72
CA SER A 910 0.20 -1.24 25.15
C SER A 910 -1.14 -0.57 24.91
N MET A 911 -1.77 -0.73 23.73
CA MET A 911 -3.09 -0.14 23.44
C MET A 911 -4.16 -0.62 24.42
N TYR A 912 -4.27 -1.94 24.66
CA TYR A 912 -5.25 -2.46 25.62
C TYR A 912 -4.99 -2.02 27.07
N SER A 913 -3.73 -1.81 27.48
CA SER A 913 -3.42 -1.31 28.83
C SER A 913 -4.03 0.07 29.12
N PHE A 914 -4.27 0.89 28.08
CA PHE A 914 -4.96 2.18 28.22
C PHE A 914 -6.46 2.08 27.96
N LEU A 915 -6.88 1.27 26.97
CA LEU A 915 -8.30 1.16 26.60
C LEU A 915 -9.17 0.51 27.68
N ILE A 916 -8.65 -0.48 28.40
CA ILE A 916 -9.43 -1.20 29.44
C ILE A 916 -9.76 -0.29 30.64
N PRO A 917 -8.80 0.39 31.29
CA PRO A 917 -9.11 1.37 32.34
C PRO A 917 -9.93 2.56 31.82
N MET A 918 -9.73 2.99 30.57
CA MET A 918 -10.53 4.04 29.95
C MET A 918 -12.00 3.65 29.83
N ALA A 919 -12.30 2.42 29.38
CA ALA A 919 -13.67 1.93 29.28
C ALA A 919 -14.38 2.02 30.63
N TRP A 920 -13.78 1.50 31.71
CA TRP A 920 -14.33 1.62 33.06
C TRP A 920 -14.51 3.08 33.50
N SER A 921 -13.54 3.96 33.24
CA SER A 921 -13.55 5.37 33.68
C SER A 921 -14.52 6.25 32.89
N ALA A 922 -14.74 5.97 31.60
CA ALA A 922 -15.60 6.76 30.71
C ALA A 922 -16.97 6.11 30.44
N GLY A 923 -17.23 4.92 30.99
CA GLY A 923 -18.43 4.11 30.73
C GLY A 923 -19.76 4.70 31.21
N GLY A 924 -19.74 5.65 32.14
CA GLY A 924 -20.94 6.35 32.62
C GLY A 924 -21.94 5.51 33.44
N ASP A 925 -21.76 4.19 33.54
CA ASP A 925 -22.57 3.27 34.37
C ASP A 925 -22.27 3.35 35.88
N GLY A 926 -21.59 4.41 36.32
CA GLY A 926 -21.25 4.63 37.73
C GLY A 926 -20.24 3.62 38.29
N HIS A 927 -19.39 3.04 37.45
CA HIS A 927 -18.23 2.27 37.91
C HIS A 927 -17.14 3.22 38.41
N ALA A 928 -16.67 3.01 39.64
CA ALA A 928 -15.49 3.66 40.21
C ALA A 928 -14.42 2.58 40.46
N PRO A 929 -13.58 2.24 39.47
CA PRO A 929 -12.54 1.23 39.62
C PRO A 929 -11.49 1.67 40.63
N PHE A 930 -11.16 0.81 41.59
CA PHE A 930 -10.11 1.01 42.57
C PHE A 930 -9.46 -0.31 42.97
N ILE A 931 -8.28 -0.22 43.60
CA ILE A 931 -7.56 -1.34 44.18
C ILE A 931 -7.72 -1.26 45.69
N LEU A 932 -8.39 -2.27 46.23
CA LEU A 932 -8.51 -2.47 47.67
C LEU A 932 -7.27 -3.20 48.17
N ASP A 933 -6.47 -2.54 49.01
CA ASP A 933 -5.47 -3.20 49.84
C ASP A 933 -6.19 -3.84 51.03
N ALA A 934 -6.06 -5.16 51.15
CA ALA A 934 -6.72 -5.96 52.18
C ALA A 934 -6.07 -5.80 53.58
N ASP A 935 -4.89 -5.16 53.65
CA ASP A 935 -4.03 -5.06 54.83
C ASP A 935 -3.76 -6.40 55.53
N THR A 936 -3.65 -7.47 54.73
CA THR A 936 -3.52 -8.84 55.20
C THR A 936 -2.64 -9.68 54.26
N ASP A 937 -1.96 -10.67 54.83
CA ASP A 937 -1.12 -11.60 54.09
C ASP A 937 -1.95 -12.69 53.37
N CYS A 938 -1.33 -13.35 52.40
CA CYS A 938 -2.04 -14.28 51.52
C CYS A 938 -2.49 -15.57 52.22
N ASP A 939 -1.76 -16.04 53.22
CA ASP A 939 -2.10 -17.25 53.98
C ASP A 939 -3.23 -16.99 54.99
N THR A 940 -3.36 -15.76 55.50
CA THR A 940 -4.46 -15.30 56.34
C THR A 940 -5.72 -15.09 55.51
N ALA A 941 -5.64 -14.36 54.38
CA ALA A 941 -6.79 -14.14 53.49
C ALA A 941 -7.39 -15.43 52.93
N ALA A 942 -6.56 -16.44 52.62
CA ALA A 942 -7.02 -17.74 52.12
C ALA A 942 -7.94 -18.51 53.10
N LYS A 943 -8.01 -18.07 54.36
CA LYS A 943 -8.85 -18.66 55.42
C LYS A 943 -10.12 -17.84 55.71
N TRP A 944 -10.30 -16.68 55.07
CA TRP A 944 -11.46 -15.82 55.28
C TRP A 944 -12.77 -16.50 54.88
N ASP A 945 -13.77 -16.40 55.77
CA ASP A 945 -15.10 -16.94 55.55
C ASP A 945 -16.04 -15.92 54.89
N ASP A 946 -17.31 -16.25 54.71
CA ASP A 946 -18.26 -15.35 54.05
C ASP A 946 -18.51 -14.06 54.89
N VAL A 947 -18.36 -14.13 56.21
CA VAL A 947 -18.54 -12.99 57.15
C VAL A 947 -17.38 -12.02 57.03
N ASP A 948 -16.13 -12.51 56.98
CA ASP A 948 -14.95 -11.65 56.77
C ASP A 948 -15.08 -10.81 55.49
N HIS A 949 -15.56 -11.41 54.40
CA HIS A 949 -15.73 -10.72 53.12
C HIS A 949 -16.85 -9.66 53.18
N GLU A 950 -18.01 -9.98 53.78
CA GLU A 950 -19.15 -9.05 53.86
C GLU A 950 -18.95 -7.93 54.91
N GLU A 951 -18.34 -8.23 56.06
CA GLU A 951 -18.16 -7.26 57.16
C GLU A 951 -16.85 -6.46 57.08
N ILE A 952 -15.72 -7.10 56.70
CA ILE A 952 -14.41 -6.43 56.66
C ILE A 952 -14.15 -5.84 55.28
N LEU A 953 -14.28 -6.65 54.22
CA LEU A 953 -13.99 -6.22 52.85
C LEU A 953 -15.15 -5.50 52.15
N ARG A 954 -16.38 -5.58 52.66
CA ARG A 954 -17.58 -4.99 52.06
C ARG A 954 -17.86 -5.48 50.63
N MET A 955 -17.59 -6.76 50.37
CA MET A 955 -17.86 -7.42 49.09
C MET A 955 -18.20 -8.90 49.27
N LYS A 956 -18.91 -9.50 48.30
CA LYS A 956 -19.12 -10.96 48.30
C LYS A 956 -17.81 -11.71 48.13
N ARG A 957 -17.72 -12.88 48.76
CA ARG A 957 -16.63 -13.84 48.53
C ARG A 957 -16.46 -14.23 47.05
N GLU A 958 -17.54 -14.29 46.28
CA GLU A 958 -17.46 -14.52 44.82
C GLU A 958 -16.75 -13.36 44.09
N THR A 959 -17.03 -12.11 44.48
CA THR A 959 -16.31 -10.93 43.97
C THR A 959 -14.83 -11.06 44.29
N ALA A 960 -14.48 -11.29 45.56
CA ALA A 960 -13.11 -11.42 46.03
C ALA A 960 -12.33 -12.53 45.29
N ALA A 961 -12.93 -13.71 45.12
CA ALA A 961 -12.34 -14.83 44.38
C ALA A 961 -12.09 -14.53 42.89
N LYS A 962 -12.80 -13.56 42.30
CA LYS A 962 -12.68 -13.17 40.88
C LYS A 962 -11.93 -11.86 40.65
N SER A 963 -11.71 -11.05 41.68
CA SER A 963 -10.99 -9.76 41.62
C SER A 963 -9.62 -9.78 42.30
N GLY A 964 -9.35 -10.76 43.17
CA GLY A 964 -8.16 -10.81 44.01
C GLY A 964 -6.90 -11.34 43.35
N ILE A 965 -5.74 -10.87 43.83
CA ILE A 965 -4.42 -11.48 43.63
C ILE A 965 -3.63 -11.47 44.95
N CYS A 966 -2.68 -12.39 45.07
CA CYS A 966 -1.58 -12.28 46.02
C CYS A 966 -0.37 -11.64 45.31
N LEU A 967 0.16 -10.54 45.86
CA LEU A 967 1.34 -9.85 45.34
C LEU A 967 2.26 -9.51 46.52
N ASN A 968 3.53 -9.93 46.47
CA ASN A 968 4.53 -9.69 47.53
C ASN A 968 4.05 -10.10 48.95
N ASN A 969 3.38 -11.25 49.06
CA ASN A 969 2.76 -11.78 50.29
C ASN A 969 1.68 -10.85 50.91
N ARG A 970 0.99 -10.06 50.10
CA ARG A 970 -0.13 -9.20 50.51
C ARG A 970 -1.26 -9.30 49.49
N VAL A 971 -2.50 -9.21 49.95
CA VAL A 971 -3.69 -9.41 49.09
C VAL A 971 -4.27 -8.09 48.61
N TYR A 972 -4.58 -8.05 47.32
CA TYR A 972 -5.14 -6.89 46.63
C TYR A 972 -6.32 -7.30 45.77
N TYR A 973 -7.37 -6.49 45.73
CA TYR A 973 -8.57 -6.74 44.92
C TYR A 973 -8.85 -5.58 43.96
N LEU A 974 -9.02 -5.87 42.67
CA LEU A 974 -9.43 -4.89 41.66
C LEU A 974 -10.96 -4.85 41.57
N VAL A 975 -11.60 -3.84 42.16
CA VAL A 975 -13.06 -3.79 42.36
C VAL A 975 -13.65 -2.44 41.98
N SER A 976 -14.98 -2.36 41.93
CA SER A 976 -15.72 -1.12 41.68
C SER A 976 -16.51 -0.70 42.91
N ALA A 977 -16.44 0.56 43.30
CA ALA A 977 -17.40 1.12 44.26
C ALA A 977 -18.69 1.52 43.53
N GLN A 978 -19.79 0.78 43.76
CA GLN A 978 -21.09 1.01 43.09
C GLN A 978 -22.26 0.94 44.06
N GLY A 979 -23.45 1.34 43.59
CA GLY A 979 -24.73 1.08 44.27
C GLY A 979 -25.60 2.31 44.49
N LYS A 980 -26.92 2.08 44.64
CA LYS A 980 -27.83 3.10 45.17
C LYS A 980 -27.57 3.26 46.66
N ARG A 981 -27.37 4.51 47.10
CA ARG A 981 -27.18 4.88 48.51
C ARG A 981 -28.43 4.50 49.32
N ASN A 982 -28.33 3.51 50.20
CA ASN A 982 -29.32 3.23 51.24
C ASN A 982 -28.81 3.74 52.59
N CYS A 983 -28.56 5.05 52.66
CA CYS A 983 -28.07 5.72 53.85
C CYS A 983 -29.15 6.57 54.51
N LEU A 984 -29.30 6.43 55.82
CA LEU A 984 -30.13 7.26 56.68
C LEU A 984 -29.25 8.29 57.37
N GLU A 985 -29.59 9.57 57.25
CA GLU A 985 -29.00 10.60 58.10
C GLU A 985 -29.63 10.52 59.50
N THR A 986 -28.79 10.51 60.53
CA THR A 986 -29.22 10.51 61.93
C THR A 986 -28.54 11.66 62.68
N HIS A 987 -29.05 12.03 63.84
CA HIS A 987 -28.44 13.03 64.71
C HIS A 987 -27.03 12.65 65.24
N GLN A 988 -26.54 11.44 64.95
CA GLN A 988 -25.20 10.95 65.30
C GLN A 988 -24.29 10.75 64.08
N GLY A 989 -24.77 11.01 62.87
CA GLY A 989 -24.05 10.80 61.61
C GLY A 989 -24.84 10.00 60.57
N THR A 990 -24.23 9.78 59.41
CA THR A 990 -24.81 9.00 58.31
C THR A 990 -24.63 7.50 58.57
N ILE A 991 -25.73 6.74 58.60
CA ILE A 991 -25.72 5.27 58.76
C ILE A 991 -26.15 4.64 57.43
N CYS A 992 -25.27 3.87 56.79
CA CYS A 992 -25.53 3.21 55.51
C CYS A 992 -25.80 1.71 55.70
N ASN A 993 -26.88 1.21 55.11
CA ASN A 993 -27.23 -0.21 55.10
C ASN A 993 -26.89 -0.85 53.75
N GLY A 994 -25.87 -1.72 53.75
CA GLY A 994 -25.48 -2.55 52.61
C GLY A 994 -24.08 -3.13 52.81
N PHE A 995 -23.96 -4.45 52.73
CA PHE A 995 -22.67 -5.16 52.81
C PHE A 995 -22.01 -5.34 51.42
N ASP A 996 -22.82 -5.28 50.35
CA ASP A 996 -22.39 -5.32 48.94
C ASP A 996 -21.95 -3.94 48.43
N VAL A 997 -20.95 -3.32 49.06
CA VAL A 997 -20.50 -1.95 48.72
C VAL A 997 -19.55 -1.96 47.52
N PHE A 998 -18.67 -2.96 47.44
CA PHE A 998 -17.73 -3.12 46.34
C PHE A 998 -18.14 -4.30 45.45
N SER A 999 -18.30 -4.02 44.17
CA SER A 999 -18.76 -4.96 43.16
C SER A 999 -17.64 -5.37 42.20
N MET A 1000 -17.90 -6.45 41.46
CA MET A 1000 -17.04 -6.91 40.39
C MET A 1000 -17.06 -5.90 39.23
N LEU A 1001 -15.89 -5.50 38.73
CA LEU A 1001 -15.78 -4.70 37.50
C LEU A 1001 -16.24 -5.54 36.29
N PRO A 1002 -16.95 -4.96 35.30
CA PRO A 1002 -17.31 -5.70 34.10
C PRO A 1002 -16.05 -6.14 33.36
N GLY A 1003 -16.07 -7.35 32.80
CA GLY A 1003 -14.97 -7.92 32.05
C GLY A 1003 -13.81 -8.49 32.88
N ILE A 1004 -13.77 -8.30 34.20
CA ILE A 1004 -12.64 -8.71 35.04
C ILE A 1004 -12.33 -10.22 35.01
N THR A 1005 -13.34 -11.05 34.76
CA THR A 1005 -13.17 -12.51 34.61
C THR A 1005 -12.42 -12.88 33.33
N THR A 1006 -12.34 -11.98 32.34
CA THR A 1006 -11.56 -12.16 31.09
C THR A 1006 -10.12 -11.67 31.21
N LEU A 1007 -9.74 -11.12 32.37
CA LEU A 1007 -8.38 -10.67 32.69
C LEU A 1007 -7.58 -11.77 33.38
N ASP A 1008 -7.56 -12.95 32.78
CA ASP A 1008 -6.81 -14.13 33.22
C ASP A 1008 -5.46 -14.29 32.49
N GLY A 1009 -5.22 -13.53 31.43
CA GLY A 1009 -4.03 -13.62 30.59
C GLY A 1009 -4.22 -14.41 29.29
N THR A 1010 -5.42 -14.92 29.01
CA THR A 1010 -5.75 -15.62 27.76
C THR A 1010 -6.28 -14.69 26.66
N LYS A 1011 -6.80 -13.52 27.04
CA LYS A 1011 -7.37 -12.50 26.14
C LYS A 1011 -6.60 -11.18 26.24
N TRP A 1012 -6.98 -10.20 25.41
CA TRP A 1012 -6.50 -8.81 25.50
C TRP A 1012 -4.97 -8.68 25.48
N ALA A 1013 -4.32 -9.38 24.54
CA ALA A 1013 -2.85 -9.50 24.44
C ALA A 1013 -2.14 -9.94 25.74
N GLY A 1014 -2.77 -10.83 26.50
CA GLY A 1014 -2.22 -11.40 27.72
C GLY A 1014 -2.26 -10.46 28.93
N ILE A 1015 -3.09 -9.42 28.90
CA ILE A 1015 -3.37 -8.61 30.10
C ILE A 1015 -4.16 -9.45 31.11
N ASN A 1016 -3.79 -9.32 32.38
CA ASN A 1016 -4.44 -10.00 33.48
C ASN A 1016 -4.58 -9.05 34.69
N ARG A 1017 -5.35 -9.46 35.71
CA ARG A 1017 -5.53 -8.71 36.96
C ARG A 1017 -4.20 -8.32 37.62
N GLY A 1018 -3.21 -9.21 37.55
CA GLY A 1018 -1.84 -9.00 38.04
C GLY A 1018 -1.23 -7.72 37.48
N HIS A 1019 -1.17 -7.60 36.15
CA HIS A 1019 -0.59 -6.43 35.48
C HIS A 1019 -1.25 -5.11 35.90
N ILE A 1020 -2.59 -5.08 36.00
CA ILE A 1020 -3.33 -3.85 36.35
C ILE A 1020 -3.07 -3.44 37.80
N ILE A 1021 -3.09 -4.40 38.72
CA ILE A 1021 -2.87 -4.15 40.15
C ILE A 1021 -1.41 -3.76 40.39
N GLU A 1022 -0.45 -4.56 39.92
CA GLU A 1022 0.98 -4.30 40.09
C GLU A 1022 1.42 -2.98 39.43
N GLY A 1023 0.97 -2.71 38.19
CA GLY A 1023 1.27 -1.45 37.51
C GLY A 1023 0.71 -0.23 38.24
N SER A 1024 -0.48 -0.34 38.84
CA SER A 1024 -1.06 0.75 39.65
C SER A 1024 -0.35 0.90 41.00
N MET A 1025 0.10 -0.18 41.63
CA MET A 1025 0.96 -0.14 42.83
C MET A 1025 2.32 0.50 42.54
N ASN A 1026 2.89 0.26 41.36
CA ASN A 1026 4.12 0.90 40.89
C ASN A 1026 3.89 2.41 40.68
N SER A 1027 2.80 2.80 40.01
CA SER A 1027 2.37 4.21 39.89
C SER A 1027 2.16 4.91 41.25
N TRP A 1028 1.47 4.26 42.18
CA TRP A 1028 1.21 4.79 43.52
C TRP A 1028 2.52 4.98 44.31
N THR A 1029 3.42 4.00 44.23
CA THR A 1029 4.75 4.04 44.88
C THR A 1029 5.63 5.14 44.26
N PHE A 1030 5.67 5.24 42.93
CA PHE A 1030 6.38 6.29 42.20
C PHE A 1030 5.89 7.70 42.58
N ASN A 1031 4.58 7.86 42.81
CA ASN A 1031 3.99 9.10 43.30
C ASN A 1031 4.15 9.33 44.82
N GLY A 1032 5.06 8.60 45.47
CA GLY A 1032 5.34 8.76 46.91
C GLY A 1032 4.23 8.22 47.82
N LYS A 1033 3.61 7.11 47.42
CA LYS A 1033 2.46 6.45 48.09
C LYS A 1033 1.21 7.33 48.14
N LYS A 1034 0.86 7.93 47.00
CA LYS A 1034 -0.30 8.84 46.85
C LYS A 1034 -1.07 8.58 45.56
N ASN A 1035 -2.39 8.66 45.63
CA ASN A 1035 -3.27 8.62 44.46
C ASN A 1035 -3.20 9.93 43.64
N GLY A 1036 -3.74 9.92 42.42
CA GLY A 1036 -3.82 11.10 41.57
C GLY A 1036 -2.59 11.40 40.72
N LEU A 1037 -1.74 10.40 40.46
CA LEU A 1037 -0.69 10.51 39.43
C LEU A 1037 -1.35 10.70 38.06
N LYS A 1038 -1.04 11.81 37.38
CA LYS A 1038 -1.56 12.08 36.03
C LYS A 1038 -0.67 11.42 34.99
N GLN A 1039 -1.28 10.83 33.97
CA GLN A 1039 -0.55 10.09 32.92
C GLN A 1039 0.25 11.01 31.99
N ASN A 1040 -0.02 12.32 32.03
CA ASN A 1040 0.72 13.38 31.36
C ASN A 1040 1.81 14.07 32.21
N ASP A 1041 2.02 13.68 33.48
CA ASP A 1041 2.98 14.29 34.41
C ASP A 1041 4.42 14.19 33.87
N GLU A 1042 5.18 15.29 33.94
CA GLU A 1042 6.56 15.37 33.43
C GLU A 1042 7.52 14.39 34.09
N LYS A 1043 7.25 13.94 35.32
CA LYS A 1043 8.05 12.88 35.97
C LYS A 1043 8.01 11.56 35.20
N LEU A 1044 6.93 11.28 34.47
CA LEU A 1044 6.78 10.03 33.72
C LEU A 1044 7.69 9.94 32.49
N VAL A 1045 8.20 11.08 31.99
CA VAL A 1045 9.23 11.14 30.94
C VAL A 1045 10.65 11.31 31.52
N SER A 1046 10.81 11.23 32.84
CA SER A 1046 12.14 11.20 33.46
C SER A 1046 12.92 9.95 33.03
N ARG A 1047 14.23 10.10 32.89
CA ARG A 1047 15.17 9.03 32.51
C ARG A 1047 14.99 7.77 33.36
N ASP A 1048 14.80 7.93 34.66
CA ASP A 1048 14.67 6.82 35.60
C ASP A 1048 13.33 6.05 35.38
N ASN A 1049 12.26 6.76 34.98
CA ASN A 1049 10.99 6.11 34.61
C ASN A 1049 11.07 5.42 33.24
N LEU A 1050 11.72 6.04 32.24
CA LEU A 1050 11.94 5.44 30.92
C LEU A 1050 12.82 4.17 31.01
N ASN A 1051 13.85 4.19 31.86
CA ASN A 1051 14.61 2.98 32.22
C ASN A 1051 13.69 1.88 32.79
N SER A 1052 12.77 2.24 33.69
CA SER A 1052 11.81 1.28 34.23
C SER A 1052 10.86 0.71 33.16
N MET A 1053 10.53 1.45 32.10
CA MET A 1053 9.72 0.91 30.99
C MET A 1053 10.43 -0.19 30.21
N VAL A 1054 11.76 -0.14 30.09
CA VAL A 1054 12.56 -1.20 29.45
C VAL A 1054 12.47 -2.50 30.25
N ASP A 1055 12.47 -2.41 31.58
CA ASP A 1055 12.54 -3.58 32.46
C ASP A 1055 11.16 -4.05 32.97
N LEU A 1056 10.15 -3.18 33.01
CA LEU A 1056 8.78 -3.42 33.54
C LEU A 1056 7.67 -3.40 32.47
N ASN A 1057 7.91 -2.87 31.27
CA ASN A 1057 6.93 -2.84 30.17
C ASN A 1057 5.57 -2.24 30.64
N ILE A 1058 4.41 -2.87 30.36
CA ILE A 1058 3.08 -2.36 30.73
C ILE A 1058 2.81 -2.23 32.24
N ILE A 1059 3.68 -2.72 33.13
CA ILE A 1059 3.55 -2.49 34.59
C ILE A 1059 4.45 -1.36 35.10
N ALA A 1060 5.08 -0.60 34.20
CA ALA A 1060 5.83 0.61 34.55
C ALA A 1060 4.91 1.72 35.11
N PRO A 1061 5.45 2.63 35.95
CA PRO A 1061 4.68 3.74 36.49
C PRO A 1061 4.05 4.62 35.41
N GLY A 1062 2.80 5.00 35.65
CA GLY A 1062 1.94 5.80 34.77
C GLY A 1062 1.04 4.98 33.85
N VAL A 1063 1.36 3.71 33.54
CA VAL A 1063 0.58 2.93 32.55
C VAL A 1063 -0.81 2.61 33.10
N PHE A 1064 -0.87 2.02 34.29
CA PHE A 1064 -2.08 1.89 35.08
C PHE A 1064 -2.04 2.87 36.26
N VAL A 1065 -3.09 3.66 36.46
CA VAL A 1065 -3.20 4.67 37.54
C VAL A 1065 -4.49 4.51 38.36
N ILE A 1066 -4.92 3.25 38.56
CA ILE A 1066 -6.12 2.97 39.34
C ILE A 1066 -5.85 3.31 40.82
N PRO A 1067 -6.71 4.09 41.51
CA PRO A 1067 -6.48 4.50 42.89
C PRO A 1067 -6.37 3.30 43.86
N VAL A 1068 -5.49 3.42 44.85
CA VAL A 1068 -5.22 2.39 45.87
C VAL A 1068 -5.64 2.90 47.24
N CYS A 1069 -6.42 2.13 47.99
CA CYS A 1069 -6.76 2.43 49.38
C CYS A 1069 -7.16 1.20 50.19
N SER A 1070 -7.26 1.36 51.50
CA SER A 1070 -7.78 0.33 52.42
C SER A 1070 -9.30 0.16 52.29
N ALA A 1071 -9.82 -1.00 52.67
CA ALA A 1071 -11.26 -1.28 52.71
C ALA A 1071 -12.06 -0.25 53.55
N SER A 1072 -11.49 0.18 54.69
CA SER A 1072 -12.09 1.16 55.58
C SER A 1072 -12.14 2.56 54.95
N GLU A 1073 -11.04 3.03 54.35
CA GLU A 1073 -10.97 4.31 53.65
C GLU A 1073 -11.96 4.38 52.49
N ALA A 1074 -11.98 3.34 51.63
CA ALA A 1074 -12.93 3.23 50.52
C ALA A 1074 -14.39 3.28 51.01
N TYR A 1075 -14.69 2.58 52.11
CA TYR A 1075 -16.04 2.56 52.69
C TYR A 1075 -16.43 3.91 53.29
N TYR A 1076 -15.54 4.57 54.03
CA TYR A 1076 -15.80 5.90 54.58
C TYR A 1076 -16.04 6.94 53.48
N ASN A 1077 -15.24 6.94 52.41
CA ASN A 1077 -15.41 7.87 51.28
C ASN A 1077 -16.68 7.60 50.45
N TRP A 1078 -17.06 6.32 50.30
CA TRP A 1078 -18.34 5.93 49.70
C TRP A 1078 -19.53 6.44 50.56
N ALA A 1079 -19.49 6.20 51.88
CA ALA A 1079 -20.53 6.62 52.81
C ALA A 1079 -20.64 8.15 52.96
N ALA A 1080 -19.49 8.86 52.92
CA ALA A 1080 -19.40 10.32 53.00
C ALA A 1080 -19.82 11.04 51.70
N GLN A 1081 -20.26 10.32 50.67
CA GLN A 1081 -20.72 10.86 49.39
C GLN A 1081 -19.64 11.61 48.60
N SER A 1082 -18.36 11.22 48.69
CA SER A 1082 -17.23 11.78 47.92
C SER A 1082 -17.30 11.53 46.39
N LEU A 1083 -18.48 11.20 45.86
CA LEU A 1083 -18.77 10.97 44.44
C LEU A 1083 -18.49 12.23 43.61
N GLY A 1084 -17.53 12.13 42.69
CA GLY A 1084 -17.05 13.26 41.88
C GLY A 1084 -15.70 13.82 42.32
N LYS A 1085 -15.14 13.37 43.45
CA LYS A 1085 -13.72 13.57 43.76
C LYS A 1085 -12.82 12.79 42.78
N ALA A 1086 -11.60 13.27 42.56
CA ALA A 1086 -10.71 12.78 41.50
C ALA A 1086 -10.24 11.33 41.70
N ASN A 1087 -9.99 10.91 42.94
CA ASN A 1087 -9.47 9.57 43.26
C ASN A 1087 -10.53 8.63 43.88
N TYR A 1088 -11.81 9.01 43.85
CA TYR A 1088 -12.89 8.29 44.54
C TYR A 1088 -12.90 6.78 44.21
N PRO A 1089 -12.98 5.88 45.23
CA PRO A 1089 -13.21 6.14 46.65
C PRO A 1089 -11.93 6.32 47.50
N CYS A 1090 -10.74 6.41 46.90
CA CYS A 1090 -9.44 6.48 47.57
C CYS A 1090 -8.86 7.92 47.60
N ASP A 1091 -9.64 8.87 48.14
CA ASP A 1091 -9.33 10.32 48.14
C ASP A 1091 -9.23 10.96 49.54
#